data_AF-A0A8D8FIW2-F1
#
_entry.id   AF-A0A8D8FIW2-F1
#
_cell.length_a   1.000
_cell.length_b   1.000
_cell.length_c   1.000
_cell.angle_alpha   90.00
_cell.angle_beta   90.00
_cell.angle_gamma   90.00
#
_symmetry.space_group_name_H-M   'P 1'
#
loop_
_entity.id
_entity.type
_entity.pdbx_description
1 polymer ?
#
loop_
_entity_poly.entity_id
_entity_poly.type
_entity_poly.pdbx_seq_one_letter_code
_entity_poly.pdbx_strand_id
1 'polypeptide(L)'
;LESCQYREIRHELGYLVKHFRQCWESNSGCFATRTKYLVTVNIFSKFLQLSTDDESPTTELNANETCFPHKPHYNPAEFETMNSTNHRKLLEETDQSWLHELQIAALDYPARHIYPSIYEPVLEQALKCSDSRRLQVILGADELLEPAVRILRQPTALTDEELIFVGLEAIDTLHLHRSVAMVKLLVKAVGKCQIYFEGNLKLRDAAEKLVLRLLSHSDEQVKSTAYDQCAAVIGDYISSLDEGAILTRRKSFPKTSSSKLSSLGIPLSVEILVEVICFGYCSTNKKIQQQAETILLFVLNSRVNLLERWTDLLDVILPVLPLLQTVAMISKHSTLSRAIITLLHPDSGIPLPDMIRGNLRFLFQDDGEIREEALTRVLFLMTLPGNARQYAPNIEHIRDTISNGICVMKSKYDVGKHLSSDVYEVSTVRPLLDALEQENCDPAIRRSALVQLNVMAEDPILCEIIHKANGWAFVLQVLDNAMREEHYLDYPDSAVPAVGILNKLCFAIPEFRRFLADNVSVYYLITRALLTYHHLNIFKPDCCSLLFQLLFSDYALGCGKSVSLPVICNRNRIPFVCEYHWKCSPFHELSYLEEIFVDVQPGGEDRPVEGASIIRLNQNCGVECATSRLRITQPEQPSLNQTSETIASPEGYRQVAWQYLRLSFACTWFDAFENILVNAKRSRKSPKSGGEDLAVIDYSLLPPHLVAVRQANDDDDAEVIDLEDHSLRFDRALQLTKADINMIRTTHADEIFRNSLKNIAAAGSHAEVSIGLSGLESNLILPMEGQIMHNSIVKHLKKFVLTPPNTAADERLLIDVIGLLGDLIQIGYENVLVWIVTLLFEQTSIFNQLLKSETCSGELFMKNVDFIKLVLMEA
;
A
#
# COMPACT_ATOMS: atom_id res chain seq x y z
N LEU A 1 -29.66 30.37 -20.37
CA LEU A 1 -28.38 30.91 -20.88
C LEU A 1 -28.07 30.17 -22.17
N GLU A 2 -27.57 30.84 -23.22
CA GLU A 2 -27.03 30.11 -24.38
C GLU A 2 -25.83 29.25 -23.92
N SER A 3 -25.63 28.06 -24.50
CA SER A 3 -24.62 27.09 -24.04
C SER A 3 -23.19 27.65 -24.02
N CYS A 4 -22.87 28.62 -24.89
CA CYS A 4 -21.60 29.35 -24.88
C CYS A 4 -21.46 30.28 -23.68
N GLN A 5 -22.49 31.08 -23.36
CA GLN A 5 -22.45 32.01 -22.22
C GLN A 5 -22.32 31.28 -20.89
N TYR A 6 -22.96 30.12 -20.76
CA TYR A 6 -22.82 29.28 -19.56
C TYR A 6 -21.39 28.78 -19.36
N ARG A 7 -20.72 28.35 -20.44
CA ARG A 7 -19.31 27.90 -20.40
C ARG A 7 -18.36 29.03 -20.03
N GLU A 8 -18.56 30.22 -20.58
CA GLU A 8 -17.76 31.42 -20.25
C GLU A 8 -17.91 31.78 -18.77
N ILE A 9 -19.15 31.85 -18.25
CA ILE A 9 -19.39 32.15 -16.83
C ILE A 9 -18.78 31.08 -15.92
N ARG A 10 -18.89 29.79 -16.27
CA ARG A 10 -18.26 28.69 -15.53
C ARG A 10 -16.75 28.85 -15.43
N HIS A 11 -16.12 29.21 -16.54
CA HIS A 11 -14.67 29.40 -16.61
C HIS A 11 -14.22 30.59 -15.75
N GLU A 12 -14.88 31.74 -15.89
CA GLU A 12 -14.58 32.94 -15.09
C GLU A 12 -14.80 32.72 -13.59
N LEU A 13 -15.87 32.01 -13.21
CA LEU A 13 -16.10 31.64 -11.81
C LEU A 13 -15.00 30.70 -11.28
N GLY A 14 -14.55 29.73 -12.08
CA GLY A 14 -13.42 28.88 -11.72
C GLY A 14 -12.13 29.66 -11.48
N TYR A 15 -11.83 30.64 -12.32
CA TYR A 15 -10.69 31.56 -12.13
C TYR A 15 -10.84 32.44 -10.89
N LEU A 16 -12.05 32.91 -10.60
CA LEU A 16 -12.34 33.70 -9.41
C LEU A 16 -12.15 32.88 -8.13
N VAL A 17 -12.60 31.62 -8.11
CA VAL A 17 -12.37 30.66 -7.02
C VAL A 17 -10.87 30.48 -6.79
N LYS A 18 -10.11 30.21 -7.87
CA LYS A 18 -8.64 30.07 -7.82
C LYS A 18 -7.96 31.32 -7.27
N HIS A 19 -8.36 32.51 -7.72
CA HIS A 19 -7.81 33.78 -7.27
C HIS A 19 -8.00 33.97 -5.77
N PHE A 20 -9.23 33.80 -5.27
CA PHE A 20 -9.51 33.97 -3.84
C PHE A 20 -8.87 32.88 -2.98
N ARG A 21 -8.72 31.64 -3.49
CA ARG A 21 -7.93 30.60 -2.82
C ARG A 21 -6.47 31.04 -2.64
N GLN A 22 -5.82 31.47 -3.72
CA GLN A 22 -4.42 31.92 -3.68
C GLN A 22 -4.21 33.14 -2.78
N CYS A 23 -5.17 34.09 -2.78
CA CYS A 23 -5.16 35.23 -1.85
C CYS A 23 -5.27 34.78 -0.40
N TRP A 24 -6.08 33.75 -0.12
CA TRP A 24 -6.20 33.18 1.22
C TRP A 24 -4.93 32.40 1.62
N GLU A 25 -4.37 31.56 0.75
CA GLU A 25 -3.12 30.83 1.02
C GLU A 25 -1.95 31.78 1.31
N SER A 26 -1.87 32.90 0.58
CA SER A 26 -0.86 33.94 0.78
C SER A 26 -1.04 34.71 2.09
N ASN A 27 -2.26 34.74 2.64
CA ASN A 27 -2.60 35.44 3.88
C ASN A 27 -3.49 34.56 4.78
N SER A 28 -2.95 33.40 5.16
CA SER A 28 -3.71 32.34 5.84
C SER A 28 -4.28 32.75 7.21
N GLY A 29 -3.78 33.85 7.79
CA GLY A 29 -4.27 34.39 9.07
C GLY A 29 -5.41 35.39 8.93
N CYS A 30 -5.75 35.81 7.71
CA CYS A 30 -6.80 36.79 7.47
C CYS A 30 -8.16 36.11 7.28
N PHE A 31 -9.11 36.46 8.15
CA PHE A 31 -10.48 35.96 8.07
C PHE A 31 -11.19 36.42 6.80
N ALA A 32 -10.99 37.67 6.39
CA ALA A 32 -11.69 38.27 5.25
C ALA A 32 -11.36 37.59 3.91
N THR A 33 -10.13 37.11 3.72
CA THR A 33 -9.75 36.38 2.49
C THR A 33 -10.38 34.99 2.46
N ARG A 34 -10.48 34.32 3.63
CA ARG A 34 -11.15 33.02 3.78
C ARG A 34 -12.66 33.11 3.50
N THR A 35 -13.33 34.11 4.06
CA THR A 35 -14.76 34.34 3.83
C THR A 35 -15.06 34.59 2.34
N LYS A 36 -14.24 35.41 1.66
CA LYS A 36 -14.39 35.67 0.21
C LYS A 36 -14.27 34.39 -0.62
N TYR A 37 -13.32 33.53 -0.28
CA TYR A 37 -13.17 32.23 -0.93
C TYR A 37 -14.43 31.35 -0.74
N LEU A 38 -14.90 31.16 0.49
CA LEU A 38 -16.08 30.33 0.78
C LEU A 38 -17.36 30.84 0.10
N VAL A 39 -17.58 32.17 0.09
CA VAL A 39 -18.71 32.78 -0.62
C VAL A 39 -18.63 32.53 -2.12
N THR A 40 -17.44 32.66 -2.70
CA THR A 40 -17.23 32.44 -4.14
C THR A 40 -17.45 30.96 -4.51
N VAL A 41 -16.98 30.03 -3.68
CA VAL A 41 -17.21 28.59 -3.85
C VAL A 41 -18.70 28.24 -3.76
N ASN A 42 -19.44 28.85 -2.83
CA ASN A 42 -20.88 28.65 -2.70
C ASN A 42 -21.63 29.15 -3.95
N ILE A 43 -21.30 30.36 -4.43
CA ILE A 43 -21.87 30.91 -5.67
C ILE A 43 -21.56 29.98 -6.86
N PHE A 44 -20.31 29.52 -6.95
CA PHE A 44 -19.87 28.65 -8.02
C PHE A 44 -20.60 27.29 -8.02
N SER A 45 -20.73 26.66 -6.85
CA SER A 45 -21.46 25.40 -6.71
C SER A 45 -22.94 25.53 -7.07
N LYS A 46 -23.62 26.59 -6.59
CA LYS A 46 -25.01 26.87 -6.97
C LYS A 46 -25.17 27.12 -8.47
N PHE A 47 -24.22 27.82 -9.08
CA PHE A 47 -24.21 28.02 -10.53
C PHE A 47 -24.11 26.68 -11.29
N LEU A 48 -23.27 25.75 -10.82
CA LEU A 48 -23.14 24.42 -11.42
C LEU A 48 -24.42 23.57 -11.28
N GLN A 49 -25.11 23.65 -10.14
CA GLN A 49 -26.39 22.96 -9.92
C GLN A 49 -27.48 23.43 -10.89
N LEU A 50 -27.49 24.70 -11.27
CA LEU A 50 -28.46 25.23 -12.24
C LEU A 50 -28.32 24.59 -13.64
N SER A 51 -27.19 23.96 -13.96
CA SER A 51 -27.05 23.22 -15.23
C SER A 51 -27.58 21.80 -15.19
N THR A 52 -27.65 21.16 -14.03
CA THR A 52 -28.07 19.76 -13.92
C THR A 52 -29.59 19.59 -13.96
N ASP A 53 -30.34 20.65 -13.66
CA ASP A 53 -31.80 20.62 -13.66
C ASP A 53 -32.42 20.81 -15.06
N ASP A 54 -31.66 21.30 -16.05
CA ASP A 54 -32.13 21.55 -17.42
C ASP A 54 -31.89 20.35 -18.38
N GLU A 55 -31.12 19.33 -17.99
CA GLU A 55 -30.93 18.10 -18.78
C GLU A 55 -32.01 17.05 -18.46
N SER A 56 -33.24 17.30 -18.91
CA SER A 56 -34.22 16.23 -19.12
C SER A 56 -33.83 15.41 -20.37
N PRO A 57 -34.08 14.08 -20.41
CA PRO A 57 -33.57 13.21 -21.46
C PRO A 57 -34.36 13.42 -22.76
N THR A 58 -33.92 14.34 -23.60
CA THR A 58 -34.45 14.46 -24.95
C THR A 58 -33.79 13.43 -25.85
N THR A 59 -34.56 12.37 -26.09
CA THR A 59 -34.26 11.36 -27.10
C THR A 59 -34.49 12.00 -28.47
N GLU A 60 -33.46 12.58 -29.08
CA GLU A 60 -33.50 12.88 -30.51
C GLU A 60 -32.52 11.97 -31.25
N LEU A 61 -33.11 10.90 -31.78
CA LEU A 61 -32.53 10.00 -32.76
C LEU A 61 -32.07 10.80 -33.98
N ASN A 62 -30.77 10.69 -34.26
CA ASN A 62 -30.20 11.01 -35.57
C ASN A 62 -30.93 10.22 -36.66
N ALA A 63 -31.61 10.92 -37.56
CA ALA A 63 -32.02 10.40 -38.86
C ALA A 63 -31.59 11.39 -39.94
N ASN A 64 -30.44 11.11 -40.55
CA ASN A 64 -30.29 10.93 -42.00
C ASN A 64 -28.84 11.12 -42.43
N GLU A 65 -28.14 9.99 -42.51
CA GLU A 65 -27.15 9.79 -43.55
C GLU A 65 -27.84 9.90 -44.91
N THR A 66 -27.44 10.86 -45.73
CA THR A 66 -27.39 10.64 -47.19
C THR A 66 -26.10 11.22 -47.74
N CYS A 67 -25.29 10.31 -48.28
CA CYS A 67 -24.17 10.58 -49.17
C CYS A 67 -24.59 11.49 -50.32
N PHE A 68 -23.83 12.56 -50.61
CA PHE A 68 -23.21 12.87 -51.91
C PHE A 68 -22.44 14.20 -51.82
N PRO A 69 -21.28 14.36 -52.51
CA PRO A 69 -20.40 15.50 -52.33
C PRO A 69 -20.74 16.62 -53.32
N HIS A 70 -21.13 17.80 -52.82
CA HIS A 70 -21.13 19.03 -53.61
C HIS A 70 -20.22 20.10 -52.98
N LYS A 71 -19.54 20.82 -53.87
CA LYS A 71 -18.40 21.72 -53.67
C LYS A 71 -18.58 22.74 -52.53
N PRO A 72 -17.48 23.14 -51.87
CA PRO A 72 -17.51 24.24 -50.90
C PRO A 72 -17.74 25.56 -51.63
N HIS A 73 -18.78 26.30 -51.25
CA HIS A 73 -18.92 27.70 -51.60
C HIS A 73 -17.95 28.51 -50.72
N TYR A 74 -16.96 29.15 -51.35
CA TYR A 74 -16.03 30.05 -50.68
C TYR A 74 -16.75 31.35 -50.30
N ASN A 75 -16.92 31.60 -49.00
CA ASN A 75 -17.40 32.86 -48.46
C ASN A 75 -16.21 33.61 -47.81
N PRO A 76 -15.75 34.75 -48.35
CA PRO A 76 -14.58 35.47 -47.85
C PRO A 76 -14.78 36.07 -46.45
N ALA A 77 -16.02 36.13 -45.94
CA ALA A 77 -16.35 36.74 -44.66
C ALA A 77 -16.02 35.86 -43.43
N GLU A 78 -15.70 34.58 -43.60
CA GLU A 78 -15.38 33.66 -42.49
C GLU A 78 -13.90 33.75 -42.05
N PHE A 79 -13.02 34.40 -42.83
CA PHE A 79 -11.58 34.44 -42.55
C PHE A 79 -11.11 35.65 -41.74
N GLU A 80 -11.93 36.68 -41.51
CA GLU A 80 -11.53 37.86 -40.72
C GLU A 80 -11.81 37.72 -39.21
N THR A 81 -12.53 36.69 -38.77
CA THR A 81 -12.79 36.42 -37.33
C THR A 81 -12.15 35.14 -36.79
N MET A 82 -11.55 34.31 -37.65
CA MET A 82 -11.08 32.95 -37.29
C MET A 82 -9.84 32.88 -36.40
N ASN A 83 -9.04 33.93 -36.27
CA ASN A 83 -7.77 33.86 -35.53
C ASN A 83 -7.88 34.20 -34.03
N SER A 84 -8.98 34.79 -33.56
CA SER A 84 -9.14 35.15 -32.14
C SER A 84 -10.12 34.26 -31.37
N THR A 85 -11.12 33.67 -32.02
CA THR A 85 -12.15 32.84 -31.36
C THR A 85 -11.81 31.35 -31.36
N ASN A 86 -11.21 30.81 -32.42
CA ASN A 86 -10.84 29.39 -32.44
C ASN A 86 -9.63 29.10 -31.56
N HIS A 87 -8.65 30.00 -31.45
CA HIS A 87 -7.52 29.83 -30.53
C HIS A 87 -7.97 29.92 -29.06
N ARG A 88 -8.95 30.78 -28.76
CA ARG A 88 -9.55 30.93 -27.43
C ARG A 88 -10.45 29.74 -27.06
N LYS A 89 -11.25 29.24 -28.01
CA LYS A 89 -12.02 27.99 -27.86
C LYS A 89 -11.14 26.76 -27.68
N LEU A 90 -10.02 26.66 -28.39
CA LEU A 90 -9.06 25.55 -28.22
C LEU A 90 -8.34 25.61 -26.86
N LEU A 91 -8.05 26.82 -26.36
CA LEU A 91 -7.51 27.05 -25.01
C LEU A 91 -8.55 26.75 -23.91
N GLU A 92 -9.83 27.06 -24.14
CA GLU A 92 -10.97 26.78 -23.25
C GLU A 92 -11.36 25.30 -23.23
N GLU A 93 -11.16 24.55 -24.32
CA GLU A 93 -11.29 23.08 -24.35
C GLU A 93 -10.16 22.38 -23.58
N THR A 94 -9.01 23.04 -23.40
CA THR A 94 -7.89 22.52 -22.60
C THR A 94 -7.91 22.91 -21.11
N ASP A 95 -8.70 23.91 -20.68
CA ASP A 95 -8.58 24.46 -19.33
C ASP A 95 -9.62 23.89 -18.34
N GLN A 96 -9.35 22.67 -17.85
CA GLN A 96 -10.07 22.02 -16.75
C GLN A 96 -9.77 22.67 -15.37
N SER A 97 -9.25 23.90 -15.32
CA SER A 97 -8.93 24.59 -14.07
C SER A 97 -10.14 24.72 -13.13
N TRP A 98 -11.35 24.89 -13.65
CA TRP A 98 -12.56 24.98 -12.82
C TRP A 98 -12.89 23.66 -12.11
N LEU A 99 -12.65 22.51 -12.78
CA LEU A 99 -12.86 21.18 -12.21
C LEU A 99 -11.81 20.88 -11.13
N HIS A 100 -10.56 21.29 -11.37
CA HIS A 100 -9.48 21.18 -10.40
C HIS A 100 -9.77 21.99 -9.12
N GLU A 101 -10.22 23.23 -9.26
CA GLU A 101 -10.59 24.06 -8.11
C GLU A 101 -11.81 23.51 -7.37
N LEU A 102 -12.77 22.90 -8.08
CA LEU A 102 -13.89 22.21 -7.45
C LEU A 102 -13.44 20.99 -6.64
N GLN A 103 -12.51 20.19 -7.16
CA GLN A 103 -11.91 19.07 -6.43
C GLN A 103 -11.11 19.53 -5.21
N ILE A 104 -10.35 20.63 -5.33
CA ILE A 104 -9.64 21.24 -4.19
C ILE A 104 -10.63 21.73 -3.14
N ALA A 105 -11.73 22.38 -3.54
CA ALA A 105 -12.77 22.82 -2.62
C ALA A 105 -13.46 21.65 -1.91
N ALA A 106 -13.62 20.50 -2.58
CA ALA A 106 -14.11 19.27 -1.96
C ALA A 106 -13.11 18.68 -0.93
N LEU A 107 -11.82 19.04 -0.98
CA LEU A 107 -10.81 18.66 0.00
C LEU A 107 -10.65 19.71 1.13
N ASP A 108 -11.65 20.58 1.33
CA ASP A 108 -11.67 21.54 2.42
C ASP A 108 -12.26 20.94 3.71
N TYR A 109 -11.40 20.25 4.47
CA TYR A 109 -11.81 19.48 5.65
C TYR A 109 -12.55 20.31 6.73
N PRO A 110 -12.12 21.52 7.13
CA PRO A 110 -12.87 22.32 8.09
C PRO A 110 -14.21 22.83 7.56
N ALA A 111 -14.33 23.13 6.26
CA ALA A 111 -15.61 23.53 5.67
C ALA A 111 -16.64 22.39 5.69
N ARG A 112 -16.20 21.13 5.51
CA ARG A 112 -17.05 19.93 5.61
C ARG A 112 -17.81 19.85 6.93
N HIS A 113 -17.15 20.19 8.03
CA HIS A 113 -17.70 20.04 9.39
C HIS A 113 -18.39 21.30 9.90
N ILE A 114 -17.92 22.50 9.49
CA ILE A 114 -18.43 23.79 10.02
C ILE A 114 -19.54 24.37 9.13
N TYR A 115 -19.49 24.13 7.81
CA TYR A 115 -20.45 24.65 6.84
C TYR A 115 -21.01 23.56 5.91
N PRO A 116 -21.72 22.52 6.44
CA PRO A 116 -22.23 21.42 5.62
C PRO A 116 -23.09 21.88 4.43
N SER A 117 -23.91 22.91 4.62
CA SER A 117 -24.79 23.47 3.59
C SER A 117 -24.05 24.10 2.40
N ILE A 118 -22.80 24.52 2.57
CA ILE A 118 -21.94 25.00 1.47
C ILE A 118 -21.17 23.82 0.87
N TYR A 119 -20.72 22.89 1.70
CA TYR A 119 -19.85 21.79 1.31
C TYR A 119 -20.57 20.67 0.53
N GLU A 120 -21.77 20.26 0.95
CA GLU A 120 -22.52 19.17 0.31
C GLU A 120 -22.74 19.40 -1.21
N PRO A 121 -23.22 20.58 -1.66
CA PRO A 121 -23.31 20.93 -3.08
C PRO A 121 -21.98 20.83 -3.85
N VAL A 122 -20.88 21.24 -3.22
CA VAL A 122 -19.53 21.22 -3.81
C VAL A 122 -19.08 19.78 -4.01
N LEU A 123 -19.25 18.95 -2.98
CA LEU A 123 -18.88 17.53 -3.01
C LEU A 123 -19.67 16.76 -4.07
N GLU A 124 -20.99 16.95 -4.12
CA GLU A 124 -21.85 16.26 -5.08
C GLU A 124 -21.42 16.57 -6.52
N GLN A 125 -21.13 17.84 -6.80
CA GLN A 125 -20.68 18.27 -8.12
C GLN A 125 -19.26 17.77 -8.46
N ALA A 126 -18.35 17.74 -7.49
CA ALA A 126 -16.98 17.24 -7.68
C ALA A 126 -16.97 15.75 -8.06
N LEU A 127 -17.84 14.95 -7.41
CA LEU A 127 -18.00 13.53 -7.69
C LEU A 127 -18.69 13.25 -9.03
N LYS A 128 -19.64 14.09 -9.44
CA LYS A 128 -20.33 13.96 -10.73
C LYS A 128 -19.44 14.31 -11.93
N CYS A 129 -18.55 15.29 -11.79
CA CYS A 129 -17.78 15.84 -12.91
C CYS A 129 -16.41 15.19 -13.16
N SER A 130 -15.97 14.19 -12.39
CA SER A 130 -14.63 13.58 -12.55
C SER A 130 -14.58 12.08 -12.25
N ASP A 131 -13.59 11.38 -12.83
CA ASP A 131 -13.24 10.00 -12.45
C ASP A 131 -12.71 10.00 -11.00
N SER A 132 -13.62 9.78 -10.04
CA SER A 132 -13.49 10.24 -8.67
C SER A 132 -12.75 9.30 -7.73
N ARG A 133 -12.06 8.27 -8.23
CA ARG A 133 -11.47 7.23 -7.36
C ARG A 133 -10.47 7.80 -6.36
N ARG A 134 -9.53 8.65 -6.79
CA ARG A 134 -8.53 9.28 -5.90
C ARG A 134 -9.19 10.19 -4.86
N LEU A 135 -10.17 10.99 -5.28
CA LEU A 135 -10.90 11.89 -4.40
C LEU A 135 -11.71 11.12 -3.34
N GLN A 136 -12.44 10.07 -3.75
CA GLN A 136 -13.23 9.23 -2.84
C GLN A 136 -12.38 8.56 -1.75
N VAL A 137 -11.18 8.06 -2.12
CA VAL A 137 -10.26 7.45 -1.15
C VAL A 137 -9.77 8.47 -0.13
N ILE A 138 -9.42 9.69 -0.55
CA ILE A 138 -9.01 10.76 0.37
C ILE A 138 -10.17 11.18 1.28
N LEU A 139 -11.39 11.32 0.72
CA LEU A 139 -12.57 11.69 1.50
C LEU A 139 -12.92 10.67 2.58
N GLY A 140 -12.66 9.38 2.31
CA GLY A 140 -12.81 8.27 3.27
C GLY A 140 -11.64 8.12 4.25
N ALA A 141 -10.67 9.03 4.29
CA ALA A 141 -9.51 8.91 5.16
C ALA A 141 -9.85 8.82 6.65
N ASP A 142 -10.96 9.43 7.09
CA ASP A 142 -11.41 9.37 8.49
C ASP A 142 -11.65 7.93 8.93
N GLU A 143 -12.34 7.15 8.10
CA GLU A 143 -12.65 5.74 8.34
C GLU A 143 -11.40 4.86 8.25
N LEU A 144 -10.48 5.19 7.34
CA LEU A 144 -9.23 4.45 7.17
C LEU A 144 -8.24 4.68 8.31
N LEU A 145 -8.23 5.88 8.91
CA LEU A 145 -7.34 6.26 10.02
C LEU A 145 -7.88 5.84 11.39
N GLU A 146 -9.20 5.68 11.54
CA GLU A 146 -9.86 5.31 12.80
C GLU A 146 -9.25 4.05 13.47
N PRO A 147 -8.99 2.93 12.77
CA PRO A 147 -8.37 1.75 13.39
C PRO A 147 -7.00 2.05 14.01
N ALA A 148 -6.15 2.82 13.33
CA ALA A 148 -4.82 3.19 13.82
C ALA A 148 -4.91 4.11 15.05
N VAL A 149 -5.82 5.08 15.03
CA VAL A 149 -6.07 5.97 16.18
C VAL A 149 -6.59 5.17 17.38
N ARG A 150 -7.53 4.25 17.15
CA ARG A 150 -8.09 3.39 18.21
C ARG A 150 -7.01 2.58 18.93
N ILE A 151 -6.10 1.95 18.19
CA ILE A 151 -4.98 1.19 18.75
C ILE A 151 -4.03 2.09 19.55
N LEU A 152 -3.67 3.25 19.01
CA LEU A 152 -2.65 4.11 19.61
C LEU A 152 -3.15 4.95 20.79
N ARG A 153 -4.43 5.33 20.79
CA ARG A 153 -5.04 6.17 21.83
C ARG A 153 -5.28 5.39 23.12
N GLN A 154 -5.83 4.17 22.99
CA GLN A 154 -6.24 3.30 24.10
C GLN A 154 -5.95 1.83 23.79
N PRO A 155 -4.66 1.42 23.76
CA PRO A 155 -4.30 0.03 23.46
C PRO A 155 -4.86 -0.96 24.50
N THR A 156 -5.05 -0.53 25.75
CA THR A 156 -5.59 -1.35 26.85
C THR A 156 -7.10 -1.57 26.77
N ALA A 157 -7.82 -0.82 25.94
CA ALA A 157 -9.26 -1.02 25.75
C ALA A 157 -9.58 -2.19 24.81
N LEU A 158 -8.58 -2.69 24.08
CA LEU A 158 -8.69 -3.79 23.14
C LEU A 158 -8.04 -5.04 23.74
N THR A 159 -8.68 -6.18 23.56
CA THR A 159 -8.04 -7.48 23.82
C THR A 159 -6.93 -7.74 22.80
N ASP A 160 -5.96 -8.61 23.13
CA ASP A 160 -4.87 -8.94 22.20
C ASP A 160 -5.40 -9.57 20.88
N GLU A 161 -6.54 -10.27 20.91
CA GLU A 161 -7.20 -10.80 19.71
C GLU A 161 -7.81 -9.68 18.84
N GLU A 162 -8.51 -8.74 19.47
CA GLU A 162 -9.07 -7.57 18.77
C GLU A 162 -7.96 -6.68 18.19
N LEU A 163 -6.82 -6.55 18.88
CA LEU A 163 -5.64 -5.83 18.37
C LEU A 163 -5.14 -6.43 17.05
N ILE A 164 -5.20 -7.74 16.86
CA ILE A 164 -4.80 -8.39 15.61
C ILE A 164 -5.77 -8.04 14.47
N PHE A 165 -7.08 -8.13 14.72
CA PHE A 165 -8.09 -7.83 13.69
C PHE A 165 -8.12 -6.34 13.33
N VAL A 166 -8.19 -5.46 14.32
CA VAL A 166 -8.14 -3.99 14.09
C VAL A 166 -6.78 -3.59 13.51
N GLY A 167 -5.73 -4.31 13.87
CA GLY A 167 -4.38 -4.12 13.33
C GLY A 167 -4.31 -4.34 11.82
N LEU A 168 -5.02 -5.35 11.29
CA LEU A 168 -5.03 -5.61 9.84
C LEU A 168 -5.63 -4.45 9.05
N GLU A 169 -6.65 -3.80 9.60
CA GLU A 169 -7.26 -2.60 9.03
C GLU A 169 -6.32 -1.40 9.19
N ALA A 170 -5.67 -1.26 10.35
CA ALA A 170 -4.77 -0.15 10.65
C ALA A 170 -3.48 -0.14 9.81
N ILE A 171 -2.98 -1.30 9.36
CA ILE A 171 -1.75 -1.36 8.54
C ILE A 171 -1.87 -0.55 7.25
N ASP A 172 -3.07 -0.42 6.68
CA ASP A 172 -3.27 0.32 5.43
C ASP A 172 -2.85 1.79 5.54
N THR A 173 -2.87 2.37 6.74
CA THR A 173 -2.45 3.77 6.98
C THR A 173 -1.05 3.89 7.60
N LEU A 174 -0.38 2.77 7.88
CA LEU A 174 0.93 2.76 8.53
C LEU A 174 2.02 3.49 7.74
N HIS A 175 1.96 3.46 6.40
CA HIS A 175 2.85 4.23 5.54
C HIS A 175 2.75 5.75 5.75
N LEU A 176 1.61 6.27 6.22
CA LEU A 176 1.40 7.69 6.50
C LEU A 176 1.98 8.10 7.84
N HIS A 177 1.65 7.37 8.91
CA HIS A 177 1.96 7.79 10.27
C HIS A 177 3.25 7.15 10.82
N ARG A 178 3.73 6.05 10.21
CA ARG A 178 4.99 5.34 10.49
C ARG A 178 5.23 5.06 11.98
N SER A 179 4.15 4.69 12.68
CA SER A 179 4.18 4.55 14.13
C SER A 179 4.90 3.27 14.55
N VAL A 180 6.10 3.43 15.09
CA VAL A 180 6.89 2.35 15.69
C VAL A 180 6.14 1.70 16.86
N ALA A 181 5.40 2.50 17.65
CA ALA A 181 4.60 1.99 18.77
C ALA A 181 3.52 1.00 18.31
N MET A 182 2.83 1.32 17.21
CA MET A 182 1.80 0.43 16.67
C MET A 182 2.40 -0.91 16.26
N VAL A 183 3.54 -0.91 15.57
CA VAL A 183 4.25 -2.14 15.19
C VAL A 183 4.61 -2.98 16.41
N LYS A 184 5.16 -2.36 17.47
CA LYS A 184 5.48 -3.05 18.74
C LYS A 184 4.24 -3.66 19.39
N LEU A 185 3.14 -2.91 19.49
CA LEU A 185 1.88 -3.37 20.08
C LEU A 185 1.31 -4.56 19.31
N LEU A 186 1.24 -4.46 17.98
CA LEU A 186 0.68 -5.49 17.11
C LEU A 186 1.47 -6.80 17.18
N VAL A 187 2.82 -6.73 17.09
CA VAL A 187 3.65 -7.94 17.16
C VAL A 187 3.63 -8.55 18.58
N LYS A 188 3.60 -7.73 19.65
CA LYS A 188 3.45 -8.23 21.03
C LYS A 188 2.10 -8.92 21.23
N ALA A 189 1.01 -8.39 20.65
CA ALA A 189 -0.31 -9.01 20.69
C ALA A 189 -0.31 -10.38 20.01
N VAL A 190 0.31 -10.49 18.82
CA VAL A 190 0.54 -11.78 18.13
C VAL A 190 1.27 -12.77 19.04
N GLY A 191 2.35 -12.34 19.68
CA GLY A 191 3.12 -13.15 20.63
C GLY A 191 2.31 -13.70 21.81
N LYS A 192 1.38 -12.89 22.34
CA LYS A 192 0.49 -13.31 23.45
C LYS A 192 -0.63 -14.24 22.98
N CYS A 193 -1.16 -14.03 21.78
CA CYS A 193 -2.24 -14.84 21.21
C CYS A 193 -1.81 -16.23 20.72
N GLN A 194 -0.51 -16.55 20.76
CA GLN A 194 0.04 -17.82 20.27
C GLN A 194 -0.69 -19.07 20.77
N ILE A 195 -1.19 -19.04 22.02
CA ILE A 195 -1.88 -20.18 22.66
C ILE A 195 -3.25 -20.46 22.04
N TYR A 196 -3.82 -19.51 21.30
CA TYR A 196 -5.16 -19.60 20.72
C TYR A 196 -5.17 -19.99 19.23
N PHE A 197 -4.02 -19.93 18.54
CA PHE A 197 -3.94 -20.17 17.09
C PHE A 197 -4.39 -21.56 16.66
N GLU A 198 -4.21 -22.56 17.51
CA GLU A 198 -4.61 -23.93 17.21
C GLU A 198 -6.14 -24.11 17.19
N GLY A 199 -6.84 -23.49 18.14
CA GLY A 199 -8.29 -23.54 18.25
C GLY A 199 -9.02 -22.54 17.36
N ASN A 200 -8.30 -21.52 16.85
CA ASN A 200 -8.86 -20.43 16.09
C ASN A 200 -8.03 -20.14 14.83
N LEU A 201 -8.30 -20.90 13.76
CA LEU A 201 -7.64 -20.72 12.47
C LEU A 201 -7.83 -19.32 11.89
N LYS A 202 -9.00 -18.68 12.11
CA LYS A 202 -9.24 -17.31 11.64
C LYS A 202 -8.29 -16.30 12.29
N LEU A 203 -8.06 -16.44 13.60
CA LEU A 203 -7.12 -15.59 14.34
C LEU A 203 -5.69 -15.86 13.89
N ARG A 204 -5.33 -17.12 13.66
CA ARG A 204 -4.02 -17.50 13.12
C ARG A 204 -3.77 -16.87 11.75
N ASP A 205 -4.71 -17.03 10.81
CA ASP A 205 -4.62 -16.48 9.45
C ASP A 205 -4.50 -14.95 9.49
N ALA A 206 -5.27 -14.30 10.38
CA ALA A 206 -5.20 -12.86 10.58
C ALA A 206 -3.83 -12.42 11.12
N ALA A 207 -3.30 -13.12 12.12
CA ALA A 207 -1.98 -12.84 12.69
C ALA A 207 -0.85 -13.09 11.69
N GLU A 208 -0.94 -14.14 10.89
CA GLU A 208 0.02 -14.45 9.82
C GLU A 208 0.03 -13.34 8.77
N LYS A 209 -1.14 -12.94 8.26
CA LYS A 209 -1.27 -11.84 7.30
C LYS A 209 -0.72 -10.54 7.90
N LEU A 210 -0.99 -10.27 9.17
CA LEU A 210 -0.51 -9.07 9.86
C LEU A 210 1.02 -9.02 9.91
N VAL A 211 1.65 -10.10 10.38
CA VAL A 211 3.12 -10.22 10.47
C VAL A 211 3.75 -10.10 9.09
N LEU A 212 3.20 -10.78 8.08
CA LEU A 212 3.73 -10.75 6.72
C LEU A 212 3.67 -9.34 6.11
N ARG A 213 2.57 -8.60 6.31
CA ARG A 213 2.44 -7.21 5.85
C ARG A 213 3.38 -6.25 6.56
N LEU A 214 3.66 -6.49 7.86
CA LEU A 214 4.63 -5.67 8.62
C LEU A 214 6.08 -5.93 8.17
N LEU A 215 6.45 -7.19 7.90
CA LEU A 215 7.80 -7.56 7.43
C LEU A 215 8.08 -7.08 6.00
N SER A 216 7.06 -7.12 5.13
CA SER A 216 7.14 -6.71 3.72
C SER A 216 6.80 -5.24 3.46
N HIS A 217 6.55 -4.44 4.50
CA HIS A 217 6.11 -3.04 4.39
C HIS A 217 7.06 -2.19 3.51
N SER A 218 6.62 -1.12 2.86
CA SER A 218 7.48 -0.28 2.00
C SER A 218 8.54 0.47 2.82
N ASP A 219 8.12 1.10 3.92
CA ASP A 219 8.97 1.88 4.82
C ASP A 219 10.03 1.06 5.57
N GLU A 220 11.28 1.53 5.53
CA GLU A 220 12.45 0.84 6.11
C GLU A 220 12.46 0.85 7.65
N GLN A 221 11.98 1.92 8.28
CA GLN A 221 11.96 2.03 9.76
C GLN A 221 10.87 1.13 10.36
N VAL A 222 9.69 1.09 9.73
CA VAL A 222 8.62 0.16 10.06
C VAL A 222 9.11 -1.28 9.92
N LYS A 223 9.68 -1.65 8.77
CA LYS A 223 10.27 -2.98 8.55
C LYS A 223 11.30 -3.32 9.63
N SER A 224 12.26 -2.45 9.88
CA SER A 224 13.29 -2.68 10.89
C SER A 224 12.72 -2.92 12.29
N THR A 225 11.63 -2.24 12.64
CA THR A 225 10.94 -2.46 13.92
C THR A 225 10.21 -3.81 13.91
N ALA A 226 9.52 -4.16 12.81
CA ALA A 226 8.82 -5.43 12.69
C ALA A 226 9.76 -6.64 12.85
N TYR A 227 10.90 -6.64 12.15
CA TYR A 227 11.92 -7.68 12.28
C TYR A 227 12.47 -7.79 13.71
N ASP A 228 12.78 -6.65 14.34
CA ASP A 228 13.28 -6.58 15.71
C ASP A 228 12.28 -7.17 16.73
N GLN A 229 11.00 -6.82 16.60
CA GLN A 229 9.94 -7.33 17.47
C GLN A 229 9.61 -8.80 17.21
N CYS A 230 9.63 -9.26 15.95
CA CYS A 230 9.44 -10.67 15.63
C CYS A 230 10.57 -11.53 16.21
N ALA A 231 11.83 -11.08 16.08
CA ALA A 231 12.98 -11.75 16.69
C ALA A 231 12.86 -11.84 18.21
N ALA A 232 12.41 -10.75 18.87
CA ALA A 232 12.19 -10.73 20.31
C ALA A 232 11.10 -11.73 20.74
N VAL A 233 9.93 -11.73 20.08
CA VAL A 233 8.83 -12.65 20.39
C VAL A 233 9.24 -14.12 20.21
N ILE A 234 9.97 -14.45 19.14
CA ILE A 234 10.49 -15.81 18.91
C ILE A 234 11.51 -16.17 20.00
N GLY A 235 12.42 -15.25 20.35
CA GLY A 235 13.43 -15.46 21.38
C GLY A 235 12.82 -15.69 22.77
N ASP A 236 11.80 -14.92 23.14
CA ASP A 236 11.06 -15.08 24.39
C ASP A 236 10.33 -16.43 24.44
N TYR A 237 9.73 -16.84 23.31
CA TYR A 237 9.11 -18.16 23.19
C TYR A 237 10.12 -19.29 23.41
N ILE A 238 11.25 -19.26 22.70
CA ILE A 238 12.30 -20.28 22.82
C ILE A 238 12.88 -20.32 24.24
N SER A 239 13.09 -19.15 24.85
CA SER A 239 13.56 -19.04 26.24
C SER A 239 12.58 -19.66 27.24
N SER A 240 11.28 -19.60 26.96
CA SER A 240 10.25 -20.23 27.79
C SER A 240 10.20 -21.77 27.66
N LEU A 241 10.81 -22.33 26.62
CA LEU A 241 10.92 -23.78 26.41
C LEU A 241 12.10 -24.42 27.14
N ASP A 242 13.09 -23.64 27.57
CA ASP A 242 14.27 -24.16 28.26
C ASP A 242 13.92 -24.63 29.68
N GLU A 243 13.92 -25.95 29.90
CA GLU A 243 13.68 -26.57 31.21
C GLU A 243 14.75 -26.19 32.26
N GLY A 244 15.87 -25.55 31.88
CA GLY A 244 16.88 -25.03 32.81
C GLY A 244 16.47 -23.77 33.59
N ALA A 245 15.44 -23.04 33.15
CA ALA A 245 15.01 -21.77 33.75
C ALA A 245 14.04 -21.92 34.95
N ILE A 246 14.05 -23.08 35.63
CA ILE A 246 13.10 -23.46 36.70
C ILE A 246 13.18 -22.57 37.96
N LEU A 247 14.15 -21.67 38.12
CA LEU A 247 14.28 -20.88 39.36
C LEU A 247 13.62 -19.50 39.34
N THR A 248 13.20 -18.93 38.21
CA THR A 248 12.60 -17.57 38.22
C THR A 248 11.59 -17.33 37.08
N ARG A 249 10.42 -17.99 37.15
CA ARG A 249 9.07 -17.46 36.80
C ARG A 249 8.15 -18.63 36.45
N ARG A 250 7.27 -18.98 37.38
CA ARG A 250 6.11 -19.84 37.08
C ARG A 250 5.11 -19.06 36.23
N LYS A 251 5.00 -19.40 34.94
CA LYS A 251 3.70 -19.57 34.28
C LYS A 251 3.74 -20.95 33.62
N SER A 252 3.07 -21.89 34.26
CA SER A 252 2.93 -23.27 33.78
C SER A 252 2.24 -23.25 32.42
N PHE A 253 2.96 -23.57 31.33
CA PHE A 253 2.29 -23.97 30.10
C PHE A 253 1.49 -25.25 30.39
N PRO A 254 0.21 -25.33 30.00
CA PRO A 254 -0.57 -26.54 30.19
C PRO A 254 0.09 -27.68 29.40
N LYS A 255 0.48 -28.75 30.10
CA LYS A 255 1.08 -29.99 29.54
C LYS A 255 0.08 -30.82 28.72
N THR A 256 -0.94 -30.20 28.13
CA THR A 256 -2.07 -30.89 27.50
C THR A 256 -2.54 -30.16 26.24
N SER A 257 -1.88 -30.42 25.12
CA SER A 257 -2.55 -30.52 23.80
C SER A 257 -1.63 -31.21 22.80
N SER A 258 -2.21 -32.15 22.06
CA SER A 258 -1.57 -33.01 21.07
C SER A 258 -1.64 -32.35 19.69
N SER A 259 -0.84 -31.32 19.44
CA SER A 259 -1.11 -30.43 18.31
C SER A 259 0.09 -29.63 17.80
N LYS A 260 0.00 -29.35 16.49
CA LYS A 260 1.10 -28.98 15.61
C LYS A 260 1.80 -27.69 16.03
N LEU A 261 3.11 -27.76 16.23
CA LEU A 261 3.95 -26.63 16.60
C LEU A 261 4.32 -25.79 15.37
N SER A 262 3.38 -25.00 14.89
CA SER A 262 3.59 -24.02 13.80
C SER A 262 3.68 -22.57 14.30
N SER A 263 3.80 -22.36 15.62
CA SER A 263 3.93 -21.03 16.22
C SER A 263 5.14 -20.97 17.16
N LEU A 264 6.27 -20.47 16.66
CA LEU A 264 7.44 -20.11 17.49
C LEU A 264 7.21 -18.72 18.11
N GLY A 265 6.12 -18.50 18.83
CA GLY A 265 5.71 -17.15 19.26
C GLY A 265 4.94 -16.35 18.20
N ILE A 266 5.25 -16.53 16.92
CA ILE A 266 4.50 -15.98 15.78
C ILE A 266 3.99 -17.14 14.90
N PRO A 267 2.87 -16.98 14.17
CA PRO A 267 2.39 -17.99 13.22
C PRO A 267 3.36 -18.07 12.05
N LEU A 268 4.30 -19.01 12.08
CA LEU A 268 5.30 -19.15 11.02
C LEU A 268 4.68 -19.87 9.81
N SER A 269 4.89 -19.28 8.64
CA SER A 269 4.48 -19.84 7.35
C SER A 269 5.60 -19.80 6.33
N VAL A 270 5.38 -20.45 5.20
CA VAL A 270 6.31 -20.49 4.07
C VAL A 270 6.56 -19.07 3.58
N GLU A 271 5.51 -18.25 3.48
CA GLU A 271 5.54 -16.85 3.03
C GLU A 271 6.39 -15.97 3.96
N ILE A 272 6.21 -16.10 5.27
CA ILE A 272 7.03 -15.36 6.25
C ILE A 272 8.50 -15.77 6.14
N LEU A 273 8.80 -17.07 6.02
CA LEU A 273 10.18 -17.51 5.85
C LEU A 273 10.78 -17.06 4.52
N VAL A 274 10.00 -17.06 3.42
CA VAL A 274 10.43 -16.50 2.13
C VAL A 274 10.77 -15.02 2.29
N GLU A 275 9.92 -14.24 3.00
CA GLU A 275 10.17 -12.82 3.26
C GLU A 275 11.47 -12.61 4.06
N VAL A 276 11.65 -13.35 5.15
CA VAL A 276 12.85 -13.28 5.99
C VAL A 276 14.11 -13.70 5.21
N ILE A 277 14.05 -14.74 4.39
CA ILE A 277 15.19 -15.28 3.62
C ILE A 277 15.56 -14.36 2.45
N CYS A 278 14.59 -14.03 1.60
CA CYS A 278 14.83 -13.37 0.31
C CYS A 278 14.97 -11.86 0.43
N PHE A 279 14.29 -11.23 1.39
CA PHE A 279 14.26 -9.77 1.52
C PHE A 279 14.86 -9.28 2.83
N GLY A 280 14.60 -9.98 3.94
CA GLY A 280 15.18 -9.64 5.25
C GLY A 280 16.71 -9.82 5.28
N TYR A 281 17.18 -11.05 5.10
CA TYR A 281 18.60 -11.37 5.19
C TYR A 281 19.43 -10.80 4.02
N CYS A 282 18.79 -10.58 2.87
CA CYS A 282 19.41 -9.92 1.71
C CYS A 282 19.24 -8.38 1.71
N SER A 283 18.69 -7.80 2.77
CA SER A 283 18.48 -6.35 2.87
C SER A 283 19.79 -5.57 2.86
N THR A 284 19.77 -4.38 2.27
CA THR A 284 20.87 -3.41 2.37
C THR A 284 20.99 -2.81 3.78
N ASN A 285 19.90 -2.84 4.55
CA ASN A 285 19.89 -2.40 5.94
C ASN A 285 20.47 -3.48 6.85
N LYS A 286 21.63 -3.18 7.46
CA LYS A 286 22.33 -4.10 8.36
C LYS A 286 21.52 -4.52 9.58
N LYS A 287 20.67 -3.64 10.13
CA LYS A 287 19.82 -3.98 11.29
C LYS A 287 18.74 -5.00 10.89
N ILE A 288 18.09 -4.80 9.76
CA ILE A 288 17.11 -5.76 9.21
C ILE A 288 17.80 -7.11 8.95
N GLN A 289 18.95 -7.09 8.28
CA GLN A 289 19.72 -8.29 7.99
C GLN A 289 20.11 -9.07 9.27
N GLN A 290 20.59 -8.39 10.31
CA GLN A 290 20.97 -9.02 11.59
C GLN A 290 19.76 -9.62 12.31
N GLN A 291 18.62 -8.94 12.31
CA GLN A 291 17.40 -9.48 12.92
C GLN A 291 16.84 -10.66 12.11
N ALA A 292 16.89 -10.61 10.78
CA ALA A 292 16.54 -11.74 9.93
C ALA A 292 17.46 -12.95 10.19
N GLU A 293 18.77 -12.74 10.32
CA GLU A 293 19.73 -13.79 10.71
C GLU A 293 19.36 -14.42 12.05
N THR A 294 19.00 -13.58 13.03
CA THR A 294 18.60 -14.01 14.37
C THR A 294 17.33 -14.85 14.34
N ILE A 295 16.31 -14.44 13.59
CA ILE A 295 15.08 -15.21 13.36
C ILE A 295 15.41 -16.58 12.75
N LEU A 296 16.21 -16.61 11.68
CA LEU A 296 16.59 -17.87 11.02
C LEU A 296 17.38 -18.81 11.93
N LEU A 297 18.31 -18.26 12.74
CA LEU A 297 19.04 -19.03 13.74
C LEU A 297 18.12 -19.61 14.81
N PHE A 298 17.15 -18.83 15.30
CA PHE A 298 16.15 -19.32 16.24
C PHE A 298 15.32 -20.47 15.66
N VAL A 299 14.83 -20.30 14.43
CA VAL A 299 14.09 -21.35 13.72
C VAL A 299 14.93 -22.62 13.59
N LEU A 300 16.17 -22.53 13.13
CA LEU A 300 17.03 -23.70 12.88
C LEU A 300 17.53 -24.38 14.16
N ASN A 301 17.87 -23.59 15.19
CA ASN A 301 18.38 -24.12 16.46
C ASN A 301 17.28 -24.65 17.38
N SER A 302 16.01 -24.30 17.11
CA SER A 302 14.87 -24.78 17.91
C SER A 302 14.73 -26.31 17.95
N ARG A 303 15.36 -27.04 17.00
CA ARG A 303 15.46 -28.51 17.00
C ARG A 303 15.83 -29.10 18.36
N VAL A 304 16.78 -28.49 19.07
CA VAL A 304 17.27 -28.99 20.36
C VAL A 304 16.16 -28.95 21.42
N ASN A 305 15.25 -27.97 21.32
CA ASN A 305 14.23 -27.70 22.32
C ASN A 305 12.87 -28.35 21.97
N LEU A 306 12.59 -28.60 20.69
CA LEU A 306 11.29 -29.05 20.21
C LEU A 306 11.12 -30.58 20.15
N LEU A 307 12.22 -31.36 20.19
CA LEU A 307 12.20 -32.83 20.15
C LEU A 307 11.25 -33.38 19.06
N GLU A 308 10.21 -34.14 19.42
CA GLU A 308 9.24 -34.74 18.49
C GLU A 308 8.45 -33.70 17.68
N ARG A 309 8.27 -32.49 18.24
CA ARG A 309 7.54 -31.38 17.61
C ARG A 309 8.36 -30.64 16.53
N TRP A 310 9.64 -31.00 16.37
CA TRP A 310 10.47 -30.50 15.27
C TRP A 310 9.89 -30.84 13.89
N THR A 311 9.17 -31.96 13.80
CA THR A 311 8.51 -32.42 12.56
C THR A 311 7.50 -31.40 12.02
N ASP A 312 6.72 -30.76 12.90
CA ASP A 312 5.75 -29.73 12.49
C ASP A 312 6.42 -28.49 11.91
N LEU A 313 7.59 -28.13 12.43
CA LEU A 313 8.37 -26.99 11.92
C LEU A 313 9.11 -27.36 10.63
N LEU A 314 9.51 -28.62 10.46
CA LEU A 314 10.08 -29.11 9.20
C LEU A 314 9.09 -28.97 8.04
N ASP A 315 7.78 -29.16 8.26
CA ASP A 315 6.76 -28.96 7.22
C ASP A 315 6.78 -27.54 6.64
N VAL A 316 7.25 -26.54 7.41
CA VAL A 316 7.40 -25.15 6.96
C VAL A 316 8.82 -24.86 6.43
N ILE A 317 9.86 -25.49 7.00
CA ILE A 317 11.27 -25.30 6.60
C ILE A 317 11.57 -25.99 5.26
N LEU A 318 11.09 -27.21 5.04
CA LEU A 318 11.44 -28.01 3.86
C LEU A 318 11.03 -27.35 2.53
N PRO A 319 9.83 -26.75 2.40
CA PRO A 319 9.46 -25.98 1.20
C PRO A 319 10.42 -24.83 0.89
N VAL A 320 10.87 -24.09 1.91
CA VAL A 320 11.79 -22.94 1.74
C VAL A 320 13.27 -23.31 1.72
N LEU A 321 13.60 -24.58 1.92
CA LEU A 321 14.96 -25.08 1.97
C LEU A 321 15.81 -24.72 0.73
N PRO A 322 15.31 -24.77 -0.52
CA PRO A 322 16.08 -24.34 -1.69
C PRO A 322 16.57 -22.88 -1.57
N LEU A 323 15.72 -21.99 -1.07
CA LEU A 323 16.05 -20.58 -0.86
C LEU A 323 16.98 -20.41 0.33
N LEU A 324 16.68 -21.08 1.45
CA LEU A 324 17.52 -21.04 2.65
C LEU A 324 18.96 -21.48 2.37
N GLN A 325 19.17 -22.50 1.53
CA GLN A 325 20.52 -22.95 1.19
C GLN A 325 21.34 -21.91 0.41
N THR A 326 20.70 -21.00 -0.32
CA THR A 326 21.41 -19.89 -0.98
C THR A 326 21.92 -18.84 0.02
N VAL A 327 21.34 -18.78 1.23
CA VAL A 327 21.79 -17.91 2.32
C VAL A 327 23.15 -18.33 2.87
N ALA A 328 23.44 -19.64 2.89
CA ALA A 328 24.73 -20.16 3.34
C ALA A 328 25.93 -19.63 2.51
N MET A 329 25.66 -18.96 1.38
CA MET A 329 26.66 -18.39 0.47
C MET A 329 26.99 -16.93 0.72
N ILE A 330 26.18 -16.20 1.48
CA ILE A 330 26.35 -14.76 1.66
C ILE A 330 27.53 -14.47 2.59
N SER A 331 27.59 -15.19 3.70
CA SER A 331 28.63 -15.07 4.70
C SER A 331 29.22 -16.44 4.98
N LYS A 332 30.31 -16.73 4.27
CA LYS A 332 31.06 -17.97 4.45
C LYS A 332 31.52 -18.06 5.91
N HIS A 333 31.29 -19.21 6.53
CA HIS A 333 31.60 -19.48 7.94
C HIS A 333 30.73 -18.76 8.99
N SER A 334 29.64 -18.09 8.61
CA SER A 334 28.68 -17.59 9.62
C SER A 334 28.09 -18.74 10.43
N THR A 335 27.58 -18.42 11.63
CA THR A 335 26.81 -19.37 12.45
C THR A 335 25.61 -19.89 11.69
N LEU A 336 24.92 -19.03 10.93
CA LEU A 336 23.77 -19.41 10.12
C LEU A 336 24.16 -20.39 8.99
N SER A 337 25.25 -20.12 8.26
CA SER A 337 25.74 -21.01 7.21
C SER A 337 26.08 -22.40 7.75
N ARG A 338 26.72 -22.47 8.92
CA ARG A 338 26.99 -23.75 9.60
C ARG A 338 25.71 -24.47 10.04
N ALA A 339 24.73 -23.75 10.57
CA ALA A 339 23.44 -24.34 10.95
C ALA A 339 22.72 -24.95 9.74
N ILE A 340 22.71 -24.25 8.60
CA ILE A 340 22.11 -24.73 7.34
C ILE A 340 22.84 -25.98 6.80
N ILE A 341 24.18 -25.99 6.81
CA ILE A 341 24.96 -27.16 6.35
C ILE A 341 24.74 -28.36 7.27
N THR A 342 24.63 -28.13 8.58
CA THR A 342 24.38 -29.18 9.59
C THR A 342 22.98 -29.76 9.47
N LEU A 343 22.00 -28.94 9.08
CA LEU A 343 20.62 -29.38 8.83
C LEU A 343 20.55 -30.48 7.76
N LEU A 344 21.50 -30.53 6.82
CA LEU A 344 21.55 -31.51 5.73
C LEU A 344 22.54 -32.67 5.96
N HIS A 345 23.07 -32.77 7.18
CA HIS A 345 23.87 -33.92 7.58
C HIS A 345 22.99 -35.18 7.66
N PRO A 346 23.47 -36.38 7.30
CA PRO A 346 22.69 -37.62 7.43
C PRO A 346 22.07 -37.89 8.81
N ASP A 347 22.70 -37.38 9.87
CA ASP A 347 22.23 -37.51 11.25
C ASP A 347 21.22 -36.41 11.67
N SER A 348 20.76 -35.57 10.73
CA SER A 348 19.92 -34.42 11.05
C SER A 348 18.44 -34.74 11.26
N GLY A 349 18.01 -35.96 10.95
CA GLY A 349 16.62 -36.40 11.12
C GLY A 349 15.65 -35.82 10.07
N ILE A 350 16.15 -35.24 8.97
CA ILE A 350 15.35 -34.82 7.82
C ILE A 350 14.99 -36.03 6.94
N PRO A 351 13.81 -36.04 6.27
CA PRO A 351 13.47 -37.06 5.30
C PRO A 351 14.56 -37.26 4.23
N LEU A 352 14.88 -38.52 3.91
CA LEU A 352 15.88 -38.87 2.90
C LEU A 352 15.70 -38.15 1.54
N PRO A 353 14.48 -37.98 1.00
CA PRO A 353 14.25 -37.20 -0.23
C PRO A 353 14.80 -35.78 -0.20
N ASP A 354 14.55 -35.06 0.89
CA ASP A 354 14.97 -33.66 1.01
C ASP A 354 16.44 -33.53 1.34
N MET A 355 16.99 -34.54 2.02
CA MET A 355 18.42 -34.66 2.28
C MET A 355 19.23 -34.85 0.99
N ILE A 356 18.81 -35.74 0.08
CA ILE A 356 19.50 -35.92 -1.21
C ILE A 356 19.35 -34.67 -2.08
N ARG A 357 18.14 -34.10 -2.19
CA ARG A 357 17.91 -32.85 -2.92
C ARG A 357 18.79 -31.71 -2.38
N GLY A 358 18.82 -31.53 -1.07
CA GLY A 358 19.62 -30.50 -0.42
C GLY A 358 21.12 -30.65 -0.69
N ASN A 359 21.68 -31.86 -0.56
CA ASN A 359 23.10 -32.08 -0.84
C ASN A 359 23.42 -31.95 -2.34
N LEU A 360 22.51 -32.32 -3.24
CA LEU A 360 22.66 -32.06 -4.68
C LEU A 360 22.67 -30.56 -5.01
N ARG A 361 21.86 -29.72 -4.33
CA ARG A 361 21.90 -28.25 -4.49
C ARG A 361 23.27 -27.69 -4.10
N PHE A 362 23.96 -28.28 -3.12
CA PHE A 362 25.29 -27.84 -2.73
C PHE A 362 26.38 -28.11 -3.77
N LEU A 363 26.17 -29.04 -4.72
CA LEU A 363 27.11 -29.26 -5.82
C LEU A 363 27.19 -28.10 -6.81
N PHE A 364 26.16 -27.24 -6.84
CA PHE A 364 26.10 -26.04 -7.68
C PHE A 364 26.68 -24.79 -7.00
N GLN A 365 27.37 -24.95 -5.87
CA GLN A 365 27.92 -23.82 -5.12
C GLN A 365 29.25 -23.34 -5.67
N ASP A 366 29.58 -22.08 -5.40
CA ASP A 366 30.86 -21.48 -5.77
C ASP A 366 32.02 -22.03 -4.94
N ASP A 367 31.75 -22.40 -3.69
CA ASP A 367 32.76 -22.85 -2.73
C ASP A 367 33.19 -24.31 -2.97
N GLY A 368 34.49 -24.54 -3.09
CA GLY A 368 35.04 -25.89 -3.29
C GLY A 368 34.89 -26.81 -2.08
N GLU A 369 35.01 -26.27 -0.87
CA GLU A 369 34.94 -27.07 0.37
C GLU A 369 33.51 -27.57 0.59
N ILE A 370 32.52 -26.69 0.41
CA ILE A 370 31.09 -27.05 0.50
C ILE A 370 30.75 -28.12 -0.56
N ARG A 371 31.25 -27.97 -1.78
CA ARG A 371 31.02 -28.96 -2.84
C ARG A 371 31.66 -30.31 -2.53
N GLU A 372 32.85 -30.34 -1.93
CA GLU A 372 33.55 -31.57 -1.58
C GLU A 372 32.84 -32.34 -0.46
N GLU A 373 32.41 -31.62 0.59
CA GLU A 373 31.60 -32.21 1.66
C GLU A 373 30.25 -32.71 1.13
N ALA A 374 29.58 -31.90 0.31
CA ALA A 374 28.31 -32.28 -0.32
C ALA A 374 28.46 -33.49 -1.25
N LEU A 375 29.52 -33.55 -2.06
CA LEU A 375 29.81 -34.69 -2.93
C LEU A 375 30.01 -35.96 -2.10
N THR A 376 30.77 -35.89 -1.01
CA THR A 376 30.96 -37.01 -0.09
C THR A 376 29.64 -37.51 0.46
N ARG A 377 28.77 -36.59 0.91
CA ARG A 377 27.43 -36.92 1.41
C ARG A 377 26.54 -37.50 0.31
N VAL A 378 26.52 -36.93 -0.90
CA VAL A 378 25.76 -37.46 -2.04
C VAL A 378 26.19 -38.88 -2.34
N LEU A 379 27.49 -39.16 -2.51
CA LEU A 379 27.98 -40.50 -2.80
C LEU A 379 27.57 -41.51 -1.71
N PHE A 380 27.61 -41.12 -0.43
CA PHE A 380 27.06 -41.94 0.64
C PHE A 380 25.54 -42.17 0.46
N LEU A 381 24.75 -41.12 0.29
CA LEU A 381 23.29 -41.22 0.11
C LEU A 381 22.88 -42.07 -1.09
N MET A 382 23.67 -42.09 -2.16
CA MET A 382 23.46 -42.93 -3.36
C MET A 382 23.55 -44.44 -3.05
N THR A 383 24.15 -44.84 -1.93
CA THR A 383 24.31 -46.25 -1.50
C THR A 383 23.21 -46.73 -0.56
N LEU A 384 22.40 -45.82 0.01
CA LEU A 384 21.34 -46.15 0.95
C LEU A 384 20.14 -46.92 0.36
N PRO A 385 19.68 -46.66 -0.89
CA PRO A 385 18.57 -47.42 -1.46
C PRO A 385 18.87 -48.92 -1.51
N GLY A 386 17.90 -49.77 -1.11
CA GLY A 386 18.11 -51.22 -1.04
C GLY A 386 18.49 -51.89 -2.37
N ASN A 387 18.15 -51.26 -3.49
CA ASN A 387 18.49 -51.69 -4.85
C ASN A 387 19.77 -51.02 -5.41
N ALA A 388 20.50 -50.21 -4.63
CA ALA A 388 21.63 -49.42 -5.13
C ALA A 388 22.72 -50.27 -5.81
N ARG A 389 22.93 -51.51 -5.36
CA ARG A 389 23.91 -52.45 -5.92
C ARG A 389 23.57 -52.99 -7.31
N GLN A 390 22.33 -52.78 -7.79
CA GLN A 390 21.89 -53.22 -9.11
C GLN A 390 22.20 -52.18 -10.21
N TYR A 391 22.68 -50.99 -9.82
CA TYR A 391 22.90 -49.88 -10.73
C TYR A 391 24.38 -49.54 -10.89
N ALA A 392 24.76 -49.21 -12.11
CA ALA A 392 26.01 -48.56 -12.44
C ALA A 392 25.93 -47.04 -12.19
N PRO A 393 27.03 -46.37 -11.82
CA PRO A 393 28.34 -46.95 -11.52
C PRO A 393 28.40 -47.44 -10.06
N ASN A 394 29.24 -48.43 -9.77
CA ASN A 394 29.53 -48.80 -8.39
C ASN A 394 30.24 -47.64 -7.68
N ILE A 395 29.51 -46.99 -6.78
CA ILE A 395 29.92 -45.76 -6.09
C ILE A 395 31.20 -45.95 -5.27
N GLU A 396 31.42 -47.13 -4.70
CA GLU A 396 32.62 -47.44 -3.91
C GLU A 396 33.90 -47.39 -4.77
N HIS A 397 33.80 -47.73 -6.05
CA HIS A 397 34.95 -47.78 -6.97
C HIS A 397 35.29 -46.41 -7.58
N ILE A 398 34.30 -45.52 -7.74
CA ILE A 398 34.48 -44.24 -8.42
C ILE A 398 34.73 -43.07 -7.47
N ARG A 399 34.54 -43.25 -6.15
CA ARG A 399 34.56 -42.16 -5.15
C ARG A 399 35.77 -41.23 -5.25
N ASP A 400 36.96 -41.78 -5.49
CA ASP A 400 38.21 -41.01 -5.52
C ASP A 400 38.52 -40.39 -6.90
N THR A 401 37.70 -40.68 -7.92
CA THR A 401 37.90 -40.22 -9.31
C THR A 401 37.05 -39.02 -9.69
N ILE A 402 36.01 -38.71 -8.90
CA ILE A 402 35.05 -37.65 -9.19
C ILE A 402 35.54 -36.32 -8.65
N SER A 403 35.60 -35.31 -9.52
CA SER A 403 35.94 -33.94 -9.12
C SER A 403 34.79 -33.29 -8.34
N ASN A 404 35.11 -32.55 -7.29
CA ASN A 404 34.17 -31.67 -6.57
C ASN A 404 33.57 -30.56 -7.48
N GLY A 405 34.09 -30.36 -8.70
CA GLY A 405 33.56 -29.43 -9.70
C GLY A 405 32.61 -30.08 -10.72
N ILE A 406 32.05 -31.28 -10.47
CA ILE A 406 31.26 -32.03 -11.46
C ILE A 406 30.07 -31.24 -12.04
N CYS A 407 29.43 -30.38 -11.23
CA CYS A 407 28.31 -29.52 -11.64
C CYS A 407 28.71 -28.10 -12.06
N VAL A 408 30.01 -27.76 -12.08
CA VAL A 408 30.51 -26.43 -12.45
C VAL A 408 30.80 -26.37 -13.95
N MET A 409 29.95 -25.66 -14.70
CA MET A 409 30.02 -25.59 -16.16
C MET A 409 30.75 -24.35 -16.66
N LYS A 410 31.53 -24.49 -17.74
CA LYS A 410 32.19 -23.37 -18.44
C LYS A 410 31.23 -22.58 -19.32
N SER A 411 30.26 -23.26 -19.94
CA SER A 411 29.24 -22.66 -20.79
C SER A 411 27.86 -22.97 -20.21
N LYS A 412 26.99 -21.96 -20.18
CA LYS A 412 25.59 -22.13 -19.81
C LYS A 412 24.81 -22.78 -20.96
N TYR A 413 23.91 -23.70 -20.61
CA TYR A 413 22.89 -24.24 -21.49
C TYR A 413 21.96 -23.12 -21.94
N ASP A 414 21.76 -23.01 -23.25
CA ASP A 414 20.97 -21.96 -23.88
C ASP A 414 19.86 -22.62 -24.70
N VAL A 415 18.64 -22.57 -24.16
CA VAL A 415 17.44 -23.13 -24.78
C VAL A 415 17.23 -22.55 -26.19
N GLY A 416 17.70 -21.33 -26.45
CA GLY A 416 17.50 -20.64 -27.72
C GLY A 416 18.46 -20.98 -28.84
N LYS A 417 19.56 -21.68 -28.56
CA LYS A 417 20.51 -22.12 -29.60
C LYS A 417 20.05 -23.37 -30.35
N HIS A 418 19.05 -24.07 -29.82
CA HIS A 418 18.61 -25.37 -30.31
C HIS A 418 17.32 -25.32 -31.14
N LEU A 419 16.84 -24.15 -31.55
CA LEU A 419 15.74 -24.10 -32.53
C LEU A 419 16.30 -24.48 -33.91
N SER A 420 16.25 -25.78 -34.22
CA SER A 420 16.57 -26.27 -35.56
C SER A 420 15.56 -25.70 -36.55
N SER A 421 16.04 -25.33 -37.74
CA SER A 421 15.20 -24.89 -38.87
C SER A 421 14.56 -26.08 -39.61
N ASP A 422 14.76 -27.30 -39.10
CA ASP A 422 14.37 -28.54 -39.74
C ASP A 422 12.91 -28.85 -39.42
N VAL A 423 12.09 -28.92 -40.48
CA VAL A 423 10.67 -29.22 -40.37
C VAL A 423 10.51 -30.73 -40.29
N TYR A 424 10.23 -31.26 -39.09
CA TYR A 424 9.87 -32.66 -38.91
C TYR A 424 8.36 -32.87 -39.05
N GLU A 425 7.94 -33.98 -39.64
CA GLU A 425 6.53 -34.36 -39.67
C GLU A 425 6.07 -34.87 -38.30
N VAL A 426 4.95 -34.35 -37.80
CA VAL A 426 4.32 -34.77 -36.53
C VAL A 426 4.02 -36.27 -36.46
N SER A 427 3.75 -36.89 -37.61
CA SER A 427 3.43 -38.32 -37.75
C SER A 427 4.56 -39.26 -37.31
N THR A 428 5.80 -38.78 -37.27
CA THR A 428 6.98 -39.62 -36.98
C THR A 428 7.22 -39.84 -35.48
N VAL A 429 6.63 -39.03 -34.59
CA VAL A 429 6.80 -39.19 -33.13
C VAL A 429 6.26 -40.52 -32.62
N ARG A 430 5.05 -40.91 -33.07
CA ARG A 430 4.35 -42.09 -32.54
C ARG A 430 5.10 -43.40 -32.85
N PRO A 431 5.53 -43.67 -34.11
CA PRO A 431 6.33 -44.86 -34.41
C PRO A 431 7.62 -44.99 -33.59
N LEU A 432 8.27 -43.86 -33.28
CA LEU A 432 9.49 -43.85 -32.47
C LEU A 432 9.21 -44.21 -31.00
N LEU A 433 8.07 -43.74 -30.45
CA LEU A 433 7.62 -44.14 -29.11
C LEU A 433 7.22 -45.61 -29.06
N ASP A 434 6.52 -46.11 -30.08
CA ASP A 434 6.13 -47.52 -30.16
C ASP A 434 7.36 -48.44 -30.21
N ALA A 435 8.48 -47.99 -30.82
CA ALA A 435 9.75 -48.72 -30.78
C ALA A 435 10.37 -48.79 -29.37
N LEU A 436 10.16 -47.79 -28.53
CA LEU A 436 10.59 -47.78 -27.12
C LEU A 436 9.66 -48.62 -26.22
N GLU A 437 8.43 -48.87 -26.64
CA GLU A 437 7.47 -49.72 -25.92
C GLU A 437 7.75 -51.22 -26.13
N GLN A 438 8.28 -51.62 -27.29
CA GLN A 438 8.52 -53.02 -27.63
C GLN A 438 9.70 -53.64 -26.86
N GLU A 439 9.43 -54.67 -26.06
CA GLU A 439 10.42 -55.42 -25.26
C GLU A 439 11.34 -56.34 -26.09
N ASN A 440 10.93 -56.76 -27.28
CA ASN A 440 11.71 -57.63 -28.17
C ASN A 440 12.49 -56.86 -29.26
N CYS A 441 12.53 -55.53 -29.17
CA CYS A 441 13.22 -54.70 -30.14
C CYS A 441 14.74 -54.76 -29.93
N ASP A 442 15.51 -54.72 -31.02
CA ASP A 442 16.97 -54.64 -30.94
C ASP A 442 17.39 -53.37 -30.17
N PRO A 443 18.25 -53.47 -29.12
CA PRO A 443 18.77 -52.32 -28.38
C PRO A 443 19.34 -51.21 -29.26
N ALA A 444 19.92 -51.56 -30.43
CA ALA A 444 20.43 -50.58 -31.39
C ALA A 444 19.30 -49.72 -32.02
N ILE A 445 18.14 -50.33 -32.31
CA ILE A 445 16.97 -49.65 -32.87
C ILE A 445 16.36 -48.73 -31.81
N ARG A 446 16.20 -49.22 -30.57
CA ARG A 446 15.69 -48.42 -29.45
C ARG A 446 16.56 -47.19 -29.20
N ARG A 447 17.88 -47.36 -29.19
CA ARG A 447 18.85 -46.26 -29.10
C ARG A 447 18.72 -45.27 -30.26
N SER A 448 18.58 -45.75 -31.49
CA SER A 448 18.39 -44.87 -32.66
C SER A 448 17.09 -44.06 -32.56
N ALA A 449 15.99 -44.69 -32.15
CA ALA A 449 14.71 -44.03 -31.95
C ALA A 449 14.80 -42.94 -30.88
N LEU A 450 15.50 -43.22 -29.77
CA LEU A 450 15.71 -42.28 -28.69
C LEU A 450 16.57 -41.08 -29.10
N VAL A 451 17.61 -41.29 -29.90
CA VAL A 451 18.43 -40.19 -30.45
C VAL A 451 17.59 -39.31 -31.37
N GLN A 452 16.76 -39.90 -32.23
CA GLN A 452 15.85 -39.14 -33.11
C GLN A 452 14.82 -38.34 -32.30
N LEU A 453 14.20 -38.94 -31.29
CA LEU A 453 13.28 -38.25 -30.38
C LEU A 453 13.95 -37.08 -29.64
N ASN A 454 15.22 -37.23 -29.24
CA ASN A 454 15.96 -36.15 -28.59
C ASN A 454 16.16 -34.95 -29.52
N VAL A 455 16.47 -35.18 -30.80
CA VAL A 455 16.57 -34.09 -31.78
C VAL A 455 15.19 -33.46 -32.03
N MET A 456 14.15 -34.28 -32.19
CA MET A 456 12.78 -33.77 -32.40
C MET A 456 12.24 -32.96 -31.21
N ALA A 457 12.60 -33.30 -29.98
CA ALA A 457 12.21 -32.57 -28.78
C ALA A 457 12.80 -31.14 -28.70
N GLU A 458 13.69 -30.76 -29.62
CA GLU A 458 14.14 -29.38 -29.77
C GLU A 458 13.05 -28.46 -30.34
N ASP A 459 12.13 -29.00 -31.15
CA ASP A 459 10.93 -28.29 -31.59
C ASP A 459 9.91 -28.25 -30.43
N PRO A 460 9.49 -27.07 -29.95
CA PRO A 460 8.48 -26.94 -28.90
C PRO A 460 7.19 -27.70 -29.19
N ILE A 461 6.75 -27.75 -30.46
CA ILE A 461 5.49 -28.41 -30.86
C ILE A 461 5.62 -29.92 -30.68
N LEU A 462 6.72 -30.51 -31.17
CA LEU A 462 6.97 -31.95 -31.06
C LEU A 462 7.28 -32.35 -29.62
N CYS A 463 7.95 -31.49 -28.86
CA CYS A 463 8.17 -31.66 -27.43
C CYS A 463 6.84 -31.80 -26.66
N GLU A 464 5.86 -30.95 -26.95
CA GLU A 464 4.50 -31.09 -26.40
C GLU A 464 3.81 -32.38 -26.84
N ILE A 465 3.97 -32.81 -28.09
CA ILE A 465 3.36 -34.04 -28.60
C ILE A 465 3.95 -35.26 -27.90
N ILE A 466 5.28 -35.30 -27.71
CA ILE A 466 5.97 -36.35 -26.95
C ILE A 466 5.40 -36.43 -25.53
N HIS A 467 5.19 -35.28 -24.86
CA HIS A 467 4.57 -35.24 -23.54
C HIS A 467 3.14 -35.79 -23.54
N LYS A 468 2.28 -35.30 -24.45
CA LYS A 468 0.87 -35.70 -24.56
C LYS A 468 0.71 -37.18 -24.90
N ALA A 469 1.66 -37.77 -25.62
CA ALA A 469 1.71 -39.20 -25.93
C ALA A 469 2.24 -40.07 -24.79
N ASN A 470 2.46 -39.51 -23.59
CA ASN A 470 3.08 -40.17 -22.43
C ASN A 470 4.51 -40.68 -22.71
N GLY A 471 5.22 -40.05 -23.65
CA GLY A 471 6.56 -40.46 -24.08
C GLY A 471 7.61 -40.38 -22.97
N TRP A 472 7.42 -39.47 -22.02
CA TRP A 472 8.31 -39.30 -20.87
C TRP A 472 8.41 -40.55 -19.99
N ALA A 473 7.35 -41.37 -19.90
CA ALA A 473 7.35 -42.59 -19.11
C ALA A 473 8.29 -43.64 -19.71
N PHE A 474 8.23 -43.83 -21.03
CA PHE A 474 9.14 -44.72 -21.76
C PHE A 474 10.58 -44.22 -21.70
N VAL A 475 10.80 -42.91 -21.79
CA VAL A 475 12.14 -42.30 -21.65
C VAL A 475 12.72 -42.54 -20.26
N LEU A 476 11.93 -42.42 -19.20
CA LEU A 476 12.36 -42.74 -17.83
C LEU A 476 12.67 -44.22 -17.65
N GLN A 477 11.86 -45.11 -18.26
CA GLN A 477 12.12 -46.55 -18.24
C GLN A 477 13.44 -46.88 -18.95
N VAL A 478 13.72 -46.27 -20.10
CA VAL A 478 15.00 -46.43 -20.81
C VAL A 478 16.16 -45.92 -19.94
N LEU A 479 15.99 -44.80 -19.24
CA LEU A 479 17.01 -44.29 -18.33
C LEU A 479 17.26 -45.25 -17.15
N ASP A 480 16.22 -45.84 -16.58
CA ASP A 480 16.32 -46.85 -15.53
C ASP A 480 17.08 -48.09 -16.02
N ASN A 481 16.68 -48.62 -17.17
CA ASN A 481 17.30 -49.78 -17.82
C ASN A 481 18.78 -49.53 -18.13
N ALA A 482 19.10 -48.38 -18.74
CA ALA A 482 20.47 -48.02 -19.12
C ALA A 482 21.42 -47.91 -17.91
N MET A 483 20.89 -47.61 -16.72
CA MET A 483 21.69 -47.52 -15.49
C MET A 483 21.80 -48.85 -14.73
N ARG A 484 21.11 -49.92 -15.13
CA ARG A 484 21.19 -51.24 -14.47
C ARG A 484 22.32 -52.09 -15.07
N GLU A 485 23.09 -52.77 -14.22
CA GLU A 485 24.27 -53.55 -14.67
C GLU A 485 23.89 -54.80 -15.50
N GLU A 486 22.70 -55.38 -15.28
CA GLU A 486 22.27 -56.65 -15.91
C GLU A 486 21.13 -56.48 -16.93
N HIS A 487 20.79 -55.25 -17.32
CA HIS A 487 19.65 -54.98 -18.20
C HIS A 487 20.09 -54.76 -19.66
N TYR A 488 20.06 -55.82 -20.48
CA TYR A 488 20.58 -55.80 -21.86
C TYR A 488 19.64 -55.15 -22.91
N LEU A 489 18.47 -54.67 -22.51
CA LEU A 489 17.47 -54.08 -23.43
C LEU A 489 17.86 -52.70 -23.95
N ASP A 490 18.51 -51.88 -23.12
CA ASP A 490 18.89 -50.52 -23.44
C ASP A 490 20.37 -50.33 -23.10
N TYR A 491 21.19 -49.94 -24.08
CA TYR A 491 22.62 -49.74 -23.83
C TYR A 491 22.85 -48.58 -22.85
N PRO A 492 23.93 -48.62 -22.04
CA PRO A 492 24.22 -47.56 -21.07
C PRO A 492 24.26 -46.16 -21.67
N ASP A 493 24.69 -46.02 -22.92
CA ASP A 493 24.81 -44.72 -23.60
C ASP A 493 23.46 -44.14 -24.05
N SER A 494 22.37 -44.93 -23.97
CA SER A 494 20.99 -44.47 -24.14
C SER A 494 20.57 -43.47 -23.04
N ALA A 495 21.28 -43.44 -21.91
CA ALA A 495 21.06 -42.44 -20.87
C ALA A 495 21.30 -41.00 -21.36
N VAL A 496 22.20 -40.80 -22.33
CA VAL A 496 22.54 -39.48 -22.88
C VAL A 496 21.34 -38.84 -23.57
N PRO A 497 20.74 -39.44 -24.62
CA PRO A 497 19.54 -38.88 -25.24
C PRO A 497 18.30 -38.94 -24.33
N ALA A 498 18.19 -39.89 -23.38
CA ALA A 498 17.08 -39.92 -22.44
C ALA A 498 17.04 -38.67 -21.54
N VAL A 499 18.17 -38.31 -20.92
CA VAL A 499 18.30 -37.09 -20.11
C VAL A 499 18.11 -35.84 -20.96
N GLY A 500 18.60 -35.83 -22.21
CA GLY A 500 18.37 -34.74 -23.15
C GLY A 500 16.88 -34.47 -23.42
N ILE A 501 16.08 -35.52 -23.66
CA ILE A 501 14.62 -35.40 -23.84
C ILE A 501 13.96 -34.87 -22.56
N LEU A 502 14.30 -35.43 -21.39
CA LEU A 502 13.73 -35.00 -20.11
C LEU A 502 14.08 -33.53 -19.80
N ASN A 503 15.30 -33.10 -20.06
CA ASN A 503 15.73 -31.70 -19.92
C ASN A 503 14.85 -30.77 -20.76
N LYS A 504 14.66 -31.09 -22.05
CA LYS A 504 13.83 -30.30 -22.98
C LYS A 504 12.37 -30.24 -22.53
N LEU A 505 11.81 -31.37 -22.09
CA LEU A 505 10.45 -31.43 -21.55
C LEU A 505 10.28 -30.56 -20.29
N CYS A 506 11.24 -30.58 -19.36
CA CYS A 506 11.19 -29.77 -18.13
C CYS A 506 11.36 -28.25 -18.39
N PHE A 507 12.07 -27.86 -19.45
CA PHE A 507 12.09 -26.47 -19.93
C PHE A 507 10.76 -26.07 -20.57
N ALA A 508 10.16 -26.94 -21.38
CA ALA A 508 8.96 -26.62 -22.13
C ALA A 508 7.68 -26.62 -21.26
N ILE A 509 7.56 -27.57 -20.32
CA ILE A 509 6.30 -27.87 -19.61
C ILE A 509 6.50 -27.75 -18.09
N PRO A 510 6.08 -26.63 -17.47
CA PRO A 510 6.24 -26.38 -16.04
C PRO A 510 5.55 -27.41 -15.13
N GLU A 511 4.37 -27.90 -15.52
CA GLU A 511 3.60 -28.89 -14.76
C GLU A 511 4.37 -30.22 -14.70
N PHE A 512 4.95 -30.63 -15.83
CA PHE A 512 5.79 -31.82 -15.91
C PHE A 512 7.07 -31.67 -15.09
N ARG A 513 7.69 -30.48 -15.10
CA ARG A 513 8.86 -30.18 -14.25
C ARG A 513 8.56 -30.41 -12.78
N ARG A 514 7.41 -29.95 -12.27
CA ARG A 514 7.01 -30.15 -10.86
C ARG A 514 6.69 -31.62 -10.58
N PHE A 515 5.92 -32.27 -11.44
CA PHE A 515 5.61 -33.69 -11.33
C PHE A 515 6.87 -34.56 -11.26
N LEU A 516 7.87 -34.27 -12.10
CA LEU A 516 9.12 -35.03 -12.12
C LEU A 516 9.98 -34.74 -10.88
N ALA A 517 9.93 -33.52 -10.33
CA ALA A 517 10.70 -33.11 -9.16
C ALA A 517 10.23 -33.78 -7.86
N ASP A 518 8.97 -34.22 -7.79
CA ASP A 518 8.44 -34.97 -6.65
C ASP A 518 9.00 -36.41 -6.57
N ASN A 519 9.47 -36.96 -7.69
CA ASN A 519 9.96 -38.33 -7.75
C ASN A 519 11.45 -38.44 -7.40
N VAL A 520 11.74 -38.95 -6.21
CA VAL A 520 13.10 -39.09 -5.67
C VAL A 520 13.98 -40.02 -6.50
N SER A 521 13.39 -41.08 -7.09
CA SER A 521 14.10 -42.04 -7.93
C SER A 521 14.74 -41.37 -9.14
N VAL A 522 14.13 -40.31 -9.66
CA VAL A 522 14.66 -39.56 -10.80
C VAL A 522 15.98 -38.87 -10.44
N TYR A 523 16.10 -38.30 -9.24
CA TYR A 523 17.38 -37.73 -8.79
C TYR A 523 18.47 -38.78 -8.71
N TYR A 524 18.17 -39.98 -8.22
CA TYR A 524 19.13 -41.08 -8.19
C TYR A 524 19.56 -41.47 -9.61
N LEU A 525 18.64 -41.63 -10.55
CA LEU A 525 18.94 -42.02 -11.92
C LEU A 525 19.79 -40.97 -12.65
N ILE A 526 19.39 -39.69 -12.59
CA ILE A 526 20.15 -38.65 -13.28
C ILE A 526 21.52 -38.43 -12.62
N THR A 527 21.61 -38.52 -11.29
CA THR A 527 22.91 -38.45 -10.59
C THR A 527 23.81 -39.62 -10.97
N ARG A 528 23.28 -40.85 -11.10
CA ARG A 528 24.06 -42.00 -11.60
C ARG A 528 24.54 -41.76 -13.03
N ALA A 529 23.68 -41.28 -13.92
CA ALA A 529 24.08 -40.94 -15.28
C ALA A 529 25.19 -39.88 -15.30
N LEU A 530 25.10 -38.83 -14.47
CA LEU A 530 26.14 -37.81 -14.32
C LEU A 530 27.47 -38.41 -13.87
N LEU A 531 27.43 -39.30 -12.88
CA LEU A 531 28.63 -39.95 -12.32
C LEU A 531 29.25 -40.93 -13.32
N THR A 532 28.46 -41.71 -14.07
CA THR A 532 28.96 -42.63 -15.12
C THR A 532 29.64 -41.86 -16.25
N TYR A 533 29.05 -40.75 -16.67
CA TYR A 533 29.52 -39.96 -17.83
C TYR A 533 30.22 -38.66 -17.42
N HIS A 534 30.85 -38.63 -16.25
CA HIS A 534 31.51 -37.43 -15.71
C HIS A 534 32.68 -36.91 -16.57
N HIS A 535 33.20 -37.71 -17.51
CA HIS A 535 34.21 -37.27 -18.48
C HIS A 535 33.62 -36.64 -19.76
N LEU A 536 32.33 -36.85 -20.03
CA LEU A 536 31.67 -36.42 -21.26
C LEU A 536 31.17 -34.97 -21.14
N ASN A 537 31.98 -34.01 -21.58
CA ASN A 537 31.68 -32.58 -21.44
C ASN A 537 30.43 -32.10 -22.20
N ILE A 538 29.97 -32.84 -23.22
CA ILE A 538 28.77 -32.50 -23.99
C ILE A 538 27.50 -32.88 -23.23
N PHE A 539 27.56 -33.92 -22.38
CA PHE A 539 26.42 -34.43 -21.64
C PHE A 539 26.16 -33.68 -20.33
N LYS A 540 27.23 -33.18 -19.69
CA LYS A 540 27.15 -32.45 -18.42
C LYS A 540 26.15 -31.28 -18.43
N PRO A 541 26.11 -30.38 -19.44
CA PRO A 541 25.16 -29.27 -19.46
C PRO A 541 23.69 -29.73 -19.39
N ASP A 542 23.30 -30.75 -20.14
CA ASP A 542 21.92 -31.28 -20.13
C ASP A 542 21.57 -31.87 -18.77
N CYS A 543 22.49 -32.69 -18.25
CA CYS A 543 22.30 -33.38 -16.98
C CYS A 543 22.24 -32.41 -15.80
N CYS A 544 23.18 -31.45 -15.72
CA CYS A 544 23.20 -30.43 -14.69
C CYS A 544 22.02 -29.47 -14.80
N SER A 545 21.56 -29.12 -16.01
CA SER A 545 20.38 -28.27 -16.21
C SER A 545 19.11 -28.94 -15.73
N LEU A 546 18.91 -30.22 -16.11
CA LEU A 546 17.79 -31.02 -15.62
C LEU A 546 17.81 -31.13 -14.09
N LEU A 547 18.94 -31.50 -13.48
CA LEU A 547 19.07 -31.55 -12.01
C LEU A 547 18.68 -30.22 -11.39
N PHE A 548 19.26 -29.12 -11.86
CA PHE A 548 19.02 -27.80 -11.28
C PHE A 548 17.54 -27.38 -11.38
N GLN A 549 16.89 -27.66 -12.51
CA GLN A 549 15.47 -27.37 -12.69
C GLN A 549 14.56 -28.13 -11.72
N LEU A 550 14.86 -29.41 -11.47
CA LEU A 550 14.08 -30.22 -10.54
C LEU A 550 14.29 -29.74 -9.08
N LEU A 551 15.55 -29.44 -8.72
CA LEU A 551 15.92 -29.00 -7.37
C LEU A 551 15.31 -27.66 -6.93
N PHE A 552 14.94 -26.80 -7.89
CA PHE A 552 14.33 -25.48 -7.69
C PHE A 552 12.95 -25.37 -8.36
N SER A 553 12.28 -26.50 -8.63
CA SER A 553 11.05 -26.58 -9.41
C SER A 553 9.88 -25.76 -8.84
N ASP A 554 9.78 -25.67 -7.50
CA ASP A 554 8.76 -24.89 -6.80
C ASP A 554 8.89 -23.38 -7.02
N TYR A 555 10.11 -22.91 -7.27
CA TYR A 555 10.43 -21.49 -7.44
C TYR A 555 10.76 -21.11 -8.89
N ALA A 556 10.88 -22.08 -9.80
CA ALA A 556 11.12 -21.82 -11.21
C ALA A 556 9.79 -21.49 -11.93
N LEU A 557 9.70 -20.28 -12.49
CA LEU A 557 8.56 -19.81 -13.27
C LEU A 557 8.90 -19.76 -14.77
N GLY A 558 7.88 -19.78 -15.63
CA GLY A 558 8.06 -19.69 -17.08
C GLY A 558 8.47 -20.98 -17.78
N CYS A 559 8.63 -20.88 -19.10
CA CYS A 559 8.88 -21.99 -20.02
C CYS A 559 9.85 -21.59 -21.16
N GLY A 560 10.65 -22.54 -21.64
CA GLY A 560 11.63 -22.32 -22.70
C GLY A 560 12.62 -21.20 -22.37
N LYS A 561 12.61 -20.12 -23.16
CA LYS A 561 13.51 -18.96 -22.99
C LYS A 561 13.11 -18.04 -21.83
N SER A 562 11.87 -18.12 -21.34
CA SER A 562 11.35 -17.25 -20.29
C SER A 562 11.46 -17.85 -18.88
N VAL A 563 12.27 -18.91 -18.70
CA VAL A 563 12.49 -19.49 -17.38
C VAL A 563 13.12 -18.43 -16.46
N SER A 564 12.46 -18.17 -15.34
CA SER A 564 12.91 -17.22 -14.32
C SER A 564 13.05 -17.88 -12.96
N LEU A 565 14.04 -17.43 -12.20
CA LEU A 565 14.32 -17.87 -10.84
C LEU A 565 14.27 -16.68 -9.87
N PRO A 566 14.11 -16.91 -8.57
CA PRO A 566 14.27 -15.85 -7.57
C PRO A 566 15.67 -15.21 -7.67
N VAL A 567 15.77 -13.90 -7.48
CA VAL A 567 17.06 -13.16 -7.52
C VAL A 567 18.10 -13.80 -6.59
N ILE A 568 17.71 -14.33 -5.43
CA ILE A 568 18.62 -14.96 -4.48
C ILE A 568 19.38 -16.18 -5.08
N CYS A 569 18.79 -16.87 -6.07
CA CYS A 569 19.39 -18.01 -6.75
C CYS A 569 20.58 -17.64 -7.64
N ASN A 570 20.77 -16.35 -8.00
CA ASN A 570 21.92 -15.88 -8.78
C ASN A 570 23.28 -16.13 -8.08
N ARG A 571 23.26 -16.49 -6.79
CA ARG A 571 24.45 -16.87 -6.02
C ARG A 571 24.95 -18.28 -6.30
N ASN A 572 24.14 -19.13 -6.94
CA ASN A 572 24.53 -20.48 -7.36
C ASN A 572 25.15 -20.46 -8.77
N ARG A 573 25.96 -21.48 -9.09
CA ARG A 573 26.39 -21.78 -10.47
C ARG A 573 25.23 -22.34 -11.28
N ILE A 574 24.36 -21.45 -11.76
CA ILE A 574 23.22 -21.82 -12.59
C ILE A 574 23.73 -22.35 -13.95
N PRO A 575 23.39 -23.59 -14.33
CA PRO A 575 23.92 -24.24 -15.53
C PRO A 575 23.27 -23.78 -16.84
N PHE A 576 22.22 -22.94 -16.79
CA PHE A 576 21.50 -22.42 -17.96
C PHE A 576 21.30 -20.89 -17.91
N VAL A 577 20.86 -20.31 -19.03
CA VAL A 577 20.47 -18.89 -19.11
C VAL A 577 19.03 -18.73 -18.61
N CYS A 578 18.81 -17.79 -17.68
CA CYS A 578 17.50 -17.51 -17.08
C CYS A 578 17.33 -16.04 -16.73
N GLU A 579 16.08 -15.64 -16.50
CA GLU A 579 15.72 -14.33 -15.93
C GLU A 579 15.57 -14.41 -14.40
N TYR A 580 15.40 -13.26 -13.73
CA TYR A 580 15.22 -13.20 -12.28
C TYR A 580 13.97 -12.42 -11.86
N HIS A 581 13.12 -13.06 -11.05
CA HIS A 581 11.94 -12.46 -10.40
C HIS A 581 12.20 -12.23 -8.90
N TRP A 582 11.24 -11.60 -8.19
CA TRP A 582 11.39 -11.20 -6.78
C TRP A 582 12.49 -10.15 -6.54
N LYS A 583 12.53 -9.11 -7.39
CA LYS A 583 13.36 -7.91 -7.13
C LYS A 583 12.83 -7.09 -5.95
N CYS A 584 11.53 -7.15 -5.72
CA CYS A 584 10.82 -6.57 -4.58
C CYS A 584 9.97 -7.68 -3.94
N SER A 585 9.58 -7.49 -2.68
CA SER A 585 8.73 -8.46 -1.98
C SER A 585 7.41 -8.65 -2.74
N PRO A 586 7.02 -9.90 -3.07
CA PRO A 586 5.73 -10.19 -3.67
C PRO A 586 4.57 -10.06 -2.65
N PHE A 587 4.89 -9.92 -1.36
CA PHE A 587 3.91 -9.88 -0.28
C PHE A 587 3.54 -8.45 0.14
N HIS A 588 4.21 -7.44 -0.43
CA HIS A 588 3.88 -6.05 -0.19
C HIS A 588 2.58 -5.66 -0.91
N GLU A 589 1.48 -5.56 -0.15
CA GLU A 589 0.19 -5.06 -0.62
C GLU A 589 0.14 -3.53 -0.44
N LEU A 590 0.14 -2.77 -1.55
CA LEU A 590 -0.06 -1.32 -1.53
C LEU A 590 -1.49 -0.98 -1.09
N SER A 591 -1.63 -0.03 -0.18
CA SER A 591 -2.93 0.52 0.17
C SER A 591 -3.41 1.52 -0.89
N TYR A 592 -4.73 1.73 -1.00
CA TYR A 592 -5.29 2.73 -1.91
C TYR A 592 -4.78 4.16 -1.62
N LEU A 593 -4.46 4.47 -0.36
CA LEU A 593 -3.87 5.77 0.01
C LEU A 593 -2.42 5.86 -0.44
N GLU A 594 -1.65 4.78 -0.32
CA GLU A 594 -0.27 4.73 -0.76
C GLU A 594 -0.17 4.89 -2.29
N GLU A 595 -1.06 4.24 -3.04
CA GLU A 595 -1.17 4.37 -4.51
C GLU A 595 -1.31 5.83 -4.97
N ILE A 596 -1.94 6.70 -4.18
CA ILE A 596 -2.17 8.11 -4.54
C ILE A 596 -0.87 8.93 -4.44
N PHE A 597 0.06 8.54 -3.58
CA PHE A 597 1.29 9.29 -3.30
C PHE A 597 2.55 8.67 -3.90
N VAL A 598 2.45 7.51 -4.52
CA VAL A 598 3.54 6.92 -5.32
C VAL A 598 3.67 7.69 -6.63
N ASP A 599 4.84 8.28 -6.88
CA ASP A 599 5.11 9.03 -8.11
C ASP A 599 5.12 8.07 -9.31
N VAL A 600 4.12 8.19 -10.19
CA VAL A 600 4.15 7.55 -11.51
C VAL A 600 5.17 8.29 -12.37
N GLN A 601 6.38 7.75 -12.50
CA GLN A 601 7.34 8.22 -13.51
C GLN A 601 6.71 8.02 -14.90
N PRO A 602 6.53 9.08 -15.71
CA PRO A 602 6.08 8.94 -17.09
C PRO A 602 7.17 8.23 -17.89
N GLY A 603 6.79 7.21 -18.65
CA GLY A 603 7.73 6.26 -19.25
C GLY A 603 8.75 6.86 -20.21
N GLY A 604 9.92 6.21 -20.27
CA GLY A 604 10.85 6.24 -21.41
C GLY A 604 12.20 6.90 -21.14
N GLU A 605 13.18 6.11 -20.66
CA GLU A 605 14.52 5.90 -21.25
C GLU A 605 15.45 5.25 -20.24
N ASP A 606 16.10 4.16 -20.67
CA ASP A 606 17.07 3.37 -19.92
C ASP A 606 18.24 4.21 -19.38
N ARG A 607 18.28 4.46 -18.06
CA ARG A 607 19.53 4.49 -17.26
C ARG A 607 19.28 3.98 -15.83
N PRO A 608 20.25 3.26 -15.22
CA PRO A 608 20.04 2.57 -13.96
C PRO A 608 20.23 3.53 -12.78
N VAL A 609 19.17 3.78 -12.03
CA VAL A 609 19.26 4.21 -10.63
C VAL A 609 18.29 3.35 -9.83
N GLU A 610 18.77 2.89 -8.69
CA GLU A 610 18.16 1.95 -7.76
C GLU A 610 16.76 2.35 -7.31
N GLY A 611 15.86 1.36 -7.22
CA GLY A 611 14.64 1.40 -6.42
C GLY A 611 13.41 1.99 -7.10
N ALA A 612 12.72 1.19 -7.93
CA ALA A 612 11.25 1.10 -8.00
C ALA A 612 10.81 0.15 -9.14
N SER A 613 10.03 -0.86 -8.76
CA SER A 613 8.90 -1.41 -9.52
C SER A 613 9.08 -1.70 -11.01
N ILE A 614 9.59 -2.90 -11.34
CA ILE A 614 9.31 -3.56 -12.62
C ILE A 614 8.59 -4.87 -12.32
N ILE A 615 7.25 -4.85 -12.31
CA ILE A 615 6.41 -5.93 -12.87
C ILE A 615 5.18 -5.26 -13.50
N ARG A 616 5.21 -5.10 -14.83
CA ARG A 616 3.99 -5.08 -15.63
C ARG A 616 3.34 -6.45 -15.49
N LEU A 617 2.12 -6.49 -14.98
CA LEU A 617 1.26 -7.66 -15.02
C LEU A 617 1.02 -8.03 -16.49
N ASN A 618 1.61 -9.14 -16.91
CA ASN A 618 1.13 -9.87 -18.07
C ASN A 618 -0.25 -10.41 -17.68
N GLN A 619 -1.29 -9.93 -18.36
CA GLN A 619 -2.63 -10.50 -18.29
C GLN A 619 -2.53 -12.00 -18.63
N ASN A 620 -2.95 -12.83 -17.68
CA ASN A 620 -3.23 -14.28 -17.73
C ASN A 620 -2.52 -15.05 -16.61
N CYS A 621 -2.89 -14.76 -15.36
CA CYS A 621 -2.90 -15.77 -14.30
C CYS A 621 -4.21 -15.63 -13.55
N GLY A 622 -5.07 -16.64 -13.67
CA GLY A 622 -6.36 -16.70 -13.02
C GLY A 622 -6.21 -16.79 -11.52
N VAL A 623 -6.58 -15.71 -10.83
CA VAL A 623 -7.11 -15.71 -9.47
C VAL A 623 -8.17 -14.61 -9.44
N GLU A 624 -9.43 -15.01 -9.36
CA GLU A 624 -10.57 -14.11 -9.14
C GLU A 624 -10.43 -13.46 -7.77
N CYS A 625 -9.82 -12.26 -7.72
CA CYS A 625 -9.71 -11.47 -6.49
C CYS A 625 -10.91 -10.50 -6.39
N ALA A 626 -11.89 -10.90 -5.59
CA ALA A 626 -12.73 -10.08 -4.70
C ALA A 626 -13.10 -8.63 -5.09
N THR A 627 -13.48 -8.35 -6.33
CA THR A 627 -14.05 -7.05 -6.75
C THR A 627 -15.59 -7.03 -6.78
N SER A 628 -16.26 -7.94 -6.06
CA SER A 628 -17.71 -8.13 -6.11
C SER A 628 -18.53 -7.40 -5.03
N ARG A 629 -17.99 -6.38 -4.36
CA ARG A 629 -18.81 -5.53 -3.47
C ARG A 629 -18.91 -4.13 -4.08
N LEU A 630 -20.12 -3.80 -4.55
CA LEU A 630 -20.54 -2.61 -5.30
C LEU A 630 -20.44 -2.71 -6.84
N ARG A 631 -21.04 -3.74 -7.42
CA ARG A 631 -21.62 -3.65 -8.78
C ARG A 631 -23.10 -3.97 -8.73
N ILE A 632 -23.93 -2.93 -8.67
CA ILE A 632 -25.32 -3.02 -9.12
C ILE A 632 -25.33 -2.59 -10.59
N THR A 633 -25.48 -3.59 -11.45
CA THR A 633 -26.02 -3.59 -12.83
C THR A 633 -25.91 -2.34 -13.70
N GLN A 634 -25.11 -2.42 -14.78
CA GLN A 634 -25.54 -2.11 -16.16
C GLN A 634 -24.56 -2.72 -17.19
N PRO A 635 -25.01 -3.06 -18.42
CA PRO A 635 -24.29 -3.93 -19.35
C PRO A 635 -23.26 -3.20 -20.22
N GLU A 636 -22.27 -3.98 -20.65
CA GLU A 636 -21.08 -3.59 -21.39
C GLU A 636 -21.37 -2.92 -22.75
N GLN A 637 -20.67 -1.81 -23.02
CA GLN A 637 -20.30 -1.38 -24.37
C GLN A 637 -18.80 -1.06 -24.42
N PRO A 638 -18.11 -1.36 -25.54
CA PRO A 638 -16.67 -1.18 -25.66
C PRO A 638 -16.37 0.28 -26.07
N SER A 639 -15.78 1.07 -25.17
CA SER A 639 -15.19 2.36 -25.55
C SER A 639 -13.66 2.25 -25.58
N LEU A 640 -13.15 2.17 -26.80
CA LEU A 640 -11.80 2.63 -27.13
C LEU A 640 -11.76 4.13 -26.86
N ASN A 641 -11.02 4.56 -25.84
CA ASN A 641 -10.23 5.80 -25.78
C ASN A 641 -9.57 5.89 -24.38
N GLN A 642 -8.39 5.31 -24.24
CA GLN A 642 -7.47 5.66 -23.17
C GLN A 642 -6.84 7.02 -23.53
N THR A 643 -7.49 8.11 -23.15
CA THR A 643 -6.83 9.42 -23.10
C THR A 643 -6.00 9.49 -21.83
N SER A 644 -4.69 9.51 -22.01
CA SER A 644 -3.68 9.68 -20.98
C SER A 644 -3.99 10.87 -20.07
N GLU A 645 -4.01 10.63 -18.76
CA GLU A 645 -4.08 11.64 -17.70
C GLU A 645 -2.97 12.67 -17.90
N THR A 646 -3.30 13.80 -18.51
CA THR A 646 -2.38 14.94 -18.63
C THR A 646 -2.87 16.01 -17.68
N ILE A 647 -2.57 15.84 -16.39
CA ILE A 647 -2.81 16.86 -15.35
C ILE A 647 -1.45 17.48 -14.98
N ALA A 648 -1.23 18.73 -15.36
CA ALA A 648 -0.20 19.61 -14.80
C ALA A 648 -0.93 20.66 -13.94
N SER A 649 -0.61 20.95 -12.67
CA SER A 649 0.54 20.60 -11.82
C SER A 649 0.17 19.63 -10.68
N PRO A 650 0.86 18.49 -10.53
CA PRO A 650 0.60 17.49 -9.48
C PRO A 650 0.80 18.00 -8.05
N GLU A 651 1.59 19.06 -7.87
CA GLU A 651 2.13 19.47 -6.58
C GLU A 651 1.12 20.21 -5.70
N GLY A 652 0.27 21.05 -6.29
CA GLY A 652 -0.78 21.78 -5.57
C GLY A 652 -1.86 20.85 -5.00
N TYR A 653 -2.35 19.90 -5.82
CA TYR A 653 -3.31 18.89 -5.37
C TYR A 653 -2.74 18.02 -4.25
N ARG A 654 -1.48 17.56 -4.41
CA ARG A 654 -0.81 16.73 -3.41
C ARG A 654 -0.68 17.44 -2.06
N GLN A 655 -0.39 18.74 -2.06
CA GLN A 655 -0.29 19.53 -0.84
C GLN A 655 -1.64 19.64 -0.12
N VAL A 656 -2.72 19.89 -0.86
CA VAL A 656 -4.09 19.95 -0.31
C VAL A 656 -4.55 18.59 0.20
N ALA A 657 -4.27 17.51 -0.54
CA ALA A 657 -4.56 16.13 -0.11
C ALA A 657 -3.84 15.80 1.21
N TRP A 658 -2.56 16.16 1.35
CA TRP A 658 -1.83 16.01 2.62
C TRP A 658 -2.40 16.86 3.74
N GLN A 659 -2.84 18.09 3.45
CA GLN A 659 -3.52 18.93 4.44
C GLN A 659 -4.82 18.30 4.92
N TYR A 660 -5.62 17.73 4.01
CA TYR A 660 -6.82 16.98 4.35
C TYR A 660 -6.49 15.79 5.27
N LEU A 661 -5.49 14.98 4.92
CA LEU A 661 -5.07 13.82 5.73
C LEU A 661 -4.56 14.22 7.13
N ARG A 662 -3.79 15.31 7.23
CA ARG A 662 -3.34 15.84 8.53
C ARG A 662 -4.51 16.27 9.42
N LEU A 663 -5.48 16.98 8.83
CA LEU A 663 -6.65 17.47 9.55
C LEU A 663 -7.60 16.34 9.94
N SER A 664 -7.85 15.41 9.03
CA SER A 664 -8.58 14.15 9.27
C SER A 664 -7.95 13.40 10.46
N PHE A 665 -6.66 13.07 10.38
CA PHE A 665 -5.95 12.39 11.46
C PHE A 665 -6.06 13.11 12.80
N ALA A 666 -5.84 14.43 12.83
CA ALA A 666 -5.93 15.20 14.06
C ALA A 666 -7.35 15.28 14.62
N CYS A 667 -8.37 15.38 13.78
CA CYS A 667 -9.77 15.35 14.21
C CYS A 667 -10.15 13.99 14.77
N THR A 668 -9.77 12.90 14.11
CA THR A 668 -9.96 11.55 14.64
C THR A 668 -9.21 11.36 15.96
N TRP A 669 -8.02 11.93 16.11
CA TRP A 669 -7.23 11.84 17.36
C TRP A 669 -7.84 12.63 18.54
N PHE A 670 -8.32 13.84 18.30
CA PHE A 670 -8.80 14.79 19.32
C PHE A 670 -10.33 14.90 19.40
N ASP A 671 -11.07 14.11 18.63
CA ASP A 671 -12.54 14.10 18.42
C ASP A 671 -13.17 15.39 17.86
N ALA A 672 -12.57 16.57 18.09
CA ALA A 672 -13.14 17.87 17.69
C ALA A 672 -12.08 18.96 17.48
N PHE A 673 -12.38 19.96 16.63
CA PHE A 673 -11.48 21.08 16.36
C PHE A 673 -11.19 21.95 17.59
N GLU A 674 -12.15 22.10 18.50
CA GLU A 674 -11.97 22.84 19.75
C GLU A 674 -10.87 22.24 20.60
N ASN A 675 -10.80 20.90 20.65
CA ASN A 675 -9.78 20.17 21.39
C ASN A 675 -8.39 20.37 20.77
N ILE A 676 -8.30 20.40 19.44
CA ILE A 676 -7.07 20.73 18.69
C ILE A 676 -6.60 22.15 19.05
N LEU A 677 -7.50 23.13 19.02
CA LEU A 677 -7.18 24.53 19.34
C LEU A 677 -6.78 24.72 20.82
N VAL A 678 -7.41 24.00 21.74
CA VAL A 678 -7.04 23.99 23.17
C VAL A 678 -5.65 23.38 23.35
N ASN A 679 -5.34 22.26 22.69
CA ASN A 679 -4.02 21.65 22.72
C ASN A 679 -2.94 22.60 22.18
N ALA A 680 -3.16 23.22 21.02
CA ALA A 680 -2.24 24.19 20.43
C ALA A 680 -1.98 25.40 21.35
N LYS A 681 -2.97 25.81 22.17
CA LYS A 681 -2.80 26.86 23.20
C LYS A 681 -2.00 26.38 24.41
N ARG A 682 -2.15 25.11 24.81
CA ARG A 682 -1.41 24.50 25.93
C ARG A 682 0.05 24.23 25.57
N SER A 683 0.32 23.72 24.36
CA SER A 683 1.69 23.44 23.87
C SER A 683 2.57 24.70 23.90
N ARG A 684 2.03 25.87 23.50
CA ARG A 684 2.74 27.17 23.57
C ARG A 684 3.11 27.64 24.99
N LYS A 685 2.46 27.12 26.02
CA LYS A 685 2.68 27.52 27.43
C LYS A 685 3.63 26.60 28.17
N SER A 686 4.01 25.47 27.56
CA SER A 686 4.97 24.50 28.11
C SER A 686 6.41 24.98 27.84
N PRO A 687 7.21 25.33 28.87
CA PRO A 687 8.62 25.64 28.69
C PRO A 687 9.43 24.34 28.85
N LYS A 688 9.50 23.52 27.79
CA LYS A 688 10.47 22.41 27.77
C LYS A 688 11.33 22.44 26.49
N SER A 689 12.61 22.72 26.76
CA SER A 689 13.85 22.67 25.96
C SER A 689 13.95 23.49 24.67
N GLY A 690 14.98 24.35 24.64
CA GLY A 690 15.40 25.16 23.49
C GLY A 690 16.03 24.35 22.35
N GLY A 691 15.18 23.64 21.60
CA GLY A 691 15.47 23.17 20.25
C GLY A 691 14.61 23.92 19.23
N GLU A 692 15.15 24.20 18.05
CA GLU A 692 14.60 25.13 17.04
C GLU A 692 13.25 24.72 16.39
N ASP A 693 12.66 23.57 16.72
CA ASP A 693 11.35 23.13 16.22
C ASP A 693 10.37 22.85 17.37
N LEU A 694 9.72 23.88 17.94
CA LEU A 694 8.57 23.67 18.83
C LEU A 694 7.41 23.06 18.02
N ALA A 695 7.05 21.81 18.31
CA ALA A 695 5.88 21.15 17.73
C ALA A 695 4.60 21.98 18.00
N VAL A 696 3.85 22.26 16.94
CA VAL A 696 2.64 23.12 17.00
C VAL A 696 1.54 22.49 17.87
N ILE A 697 1.48 21.16 17.88
CA ILE A 697 0.57 20.33 18.66
C ILE A 697 1.39 19.26 19.36
N ASP A 698 0.98 18.93 20.59
CA ASP A 698 1.52 17.79 21.32
C ASP A 698 0.48 16.67 21.37
N TYR A 699 0.68 15.62 20.57
CA TYR A 699 -0.21 14.47 20.49
C TYR A 699 -0.21 13.60 21.75
N SER A 700 0.76 13.78 22.66
CA SER A 700 0.77 13.12 23.97
C SER A 700 -0.22 13.74 24.95
N LEU A 701 -0.59 15.01 24.76
CA LEU A 701 -1.49 15.76 25.63
C LEU A 701 -2.96 15.60 25.20
N LEU A 702 -3.57 14.48 25.59
CA LEU A 702 -4.98 14.21 25.31
C LEU A 702 -5.93 15.14 26.10
N PRO A 703 -7.13 15.45 25.55
CA PRO A 703 -8.19 16.15 26.25
C PRO A 703 -8.64 15.46 27.55
N PRO A 704 -9.10 16.19 28.59
CA PRO A 704 -9.43 15.63 29.89
C PRO A 704 -10.48 14.50 29.86
N HIS A 705 -11.48 14.59 28.97
CA HIS A 705 -12.52 13.57 28.81
C HIS A 705 -11.97 12.26 28.21
N LEU A 706 -10.88 12.34 27.44
CA LEU A 706 -10.17 11.15 26.90
C LEU A 706 -9.14 10.59 27.88
N VAL A 707 -8.70 11.37 28.86
CA VAL A 707 -7.79 10.94 29.94
C VAL A 707 -8.54 10.24 31.08
N ALA A 708 -9.75 10.68 31.41
CA ALA A 708 -10.54 10.13 32.52
C ALA A 708 -10.91 8.64 32.35
N VAL A 709 -11.00 8.15 31.11
CA VAL A 709 -11.23 6.73 30.80
C VAL A 709 -10.02 5.85 31.17
N ARG A 710 -8.79 6.40 31.23
CA ARG A 710 -7.58 5.64 31.55
C ARG A 710 -7.46 5.24 33.02
N GLN A 711 -8.16 5.91 33.94
CA GLN A 711 -7.98 5.71 35.39
C GLN A 711 -9.04 4.79 36.04
N ALA A 712 -9.96 4.22 35.26
CA ALA A 712 -11.08 3.44 35.81
C ALA A 712 -10.84 1.92 35.90
N ASN A 713 -9.78 1.40 35.27
CA ASN A 713 -9.53 -0.05 35.15
C ASN A 713 -8.13 -0.46 35.67
N ASP A 714 -7.72 0.03 36.84
CA ASP A 714 -6.51 -0.48 37.52
C ASP A 714 -6.87 -1.76 38.30
N ASP A 715 -6.76 -2.91 37.64
CA ASP A 715 -6.49 -4.20 38.30
C ASP A 715 -4.95 -4.41 38.31
N ASP A 716 -4.39 -4.59 39.52
CA ASP A 716 -2.97 -4.51 39.88
C ASP A 716 -1.99 -5.51 39.20
N ASP A 717 -2.37 -6.23 38.15
CA ASP A 717 -1.53 -7.24 37.46
C ASP A 717 -1.35 -7.02 35.94
N ALA A 718 -1.88 -5.94 35.36
CA ALA A 718 -1.64 -5.62 33.96
C ALA A 718 -0.24 -5.01 33.77
N GLU A 719 0.63 -5.67 33.00
CA GLU A 719 1.84 -5.04 32.45
C GLU A 719 1.42 -3.78 31.69
N VAL A 720 1.53 -2.63 32.35
CA VAL A 720 1.45 -1.32 31.71
C VAL A 720 2.48 -1.36 30.60
N ILE A 721 2.00 -1.39 29.35
CA ILE A 721 2.87 -1.18 28.21
C ILE A 721 3.30 0.28 28.33
N ASP A 722 4.43 0.46 29.02
CA ASP A 722 5.08 1.75 29.19
C ASP A 722 5.51 2.17 27.79
N LEU A 723 4.62 2.89 27.13
CA LEU A 723 4.87 3.56 25.86
C LEU A 723 5.99 4.55 26.17
N GLU A 724 7.25 4.11 26.06
CA GLU A 724 8.46 4.91 26.29
C GLU A 724 8.24 6.33 25.73
N ASP A 725 8.77 7.35 26.42
CA ASP A 725 8.52 8.80 26.30
C ASP A 725 8.64 9.42 24.87
N HIS A 726 8.90 8.61 23.84
CA HIS A 726 9.06 8.96 22.42
C HIS A 726 8.29 8.06 21.42
N SER A 727 7.42 7.19 21.92
CA SER A 727 6.73 6.14 21.14
C SER A 727 5.60 6.66 20.22
N LEU A 728 4.99 7.80 20.54
CA LEU A 728 3.97 8.48 19.73
C LEU A 728 4.54 9.50 18.73
N ARG A 729 5.78 9.28 18.25
CA ARG A 729 6.36 10.14 17.21
C ARG A 729 5.85 9.72 15.84
N PHE A 730 4.84 10.45 15.36
CA PHE A 730 4.37 10.37 13.98
C PHE A 730 5.35 11.03 13.02
N ASP A 731 5.35 10.59 11.76
CA ASP A 731 6.11 11.25 10.69
C ASP A 731 5.75 12.75 10.66
N ARG A 732 6.76 13.59 10.36
CA ARG A 732 6.61 15.04 10.21
C ARG A 732 5.54 15.39 9.17
N ALA A 733 5.36 14.55 8.15
CA ALA A 733 4.35 14.75 7.12
C ALA A 733 2.91 14.77 7.67
N LEU A 734 2.64 14.05 8.77
CA LEU A 734 1.33 13.97 9.40
C LEU A 734 1.13 14.99 10.55
N GLN A 735 2.18 15.73 10.93
CA GLN A 735 2.08 16.74 11.99
C GLN A 735 1.44 18.02 11.47
N LEU A 736 0.45 18.54 12.21
CA LEU A 736 -0.23 19.78 11.83
C LEU A 736 0.74 20.96 11.77
N THR A 737 0.68 21.69 10.67
CA THR A 737 1.48 22.88 10.40
C THR A 737 0.78 24.13 10.95
N LYS A 738 1.51 25.25 10.97
CA LYS A 738 0.91 26.56 11.31
C LYS A 738 -0.20 26.95 10.32
N ALA A 739 -0.09 26.56 9.05
CA ALA A 739 -1.10 26.82 8.03
C ALA A 739 -2.40 26.05 8.33
N ASP A 740 -2.30 24.79 8.73
CA ASP A 740 -3.47 23.95 9.06
C ASP A 740 -4.21 24.50 10.29
N ILE A 741 -3.48 24.93 11.34
CA ILE A 741 -4.08 25.58 12.52
C ILE A 741 -4.76 26.90 12.14
N ASN A 742 -4.13 27.69 11.28
CA ASN A 742 -4.71 28.95 10.82
C ASN A 742 -5.98 28.69 10.00
N MET A 743 -6.00 27.67 9.14
CA MET A 743 -7.18 27.25 8.39
C MET A 743 -8.36 26.89 9.31
N ILE A 744 -8.12 26.12 10.38
CA ILE A 744 -9.13 25.84 11.41
C ILE A 744 -9.62 27.15 12.05
N ARG A 745 -8.71 28.04 12.48
CA ARG A 745 -9.08 29.32 13.12
C ARG A 745 -9.85 30.25 12.21
N THR A 746 -9.50 30.32 10.93
CA THR A 746 -10.16 31.19 9.96
C THR A 746 -11.51 30.64 9.49
N THR A 747 -11.81 29.39 9.81
CA THR A 747 -13.09 28.75 9.49
C THR A 747 -14.00 28.66 10.73
N HIS A 748 -13.44 28.63 11.95
CA HIS A 748 -14.20 28.61 13.20
C HIS A 748 -14.86 29.96 13.51
N ALA A 749 -16.13 30.10 13.13
CA ALA A 749 -16.89 31.34 13.27
C ALA A 749 -16.88 31.91 14.70
N ASP A 750 -16.95 31.03 15.70
CA ASP A 750 -16.92 31.34 17.12
C ASP A 750 -15.68 32.14 17.59
N GLU A 751 -14.48 31.78 17.10
CA GLU A 751 -13.24 32.49 17.43
C GLU A 751 -13.15 33.82 16.68
N ILE A 752 -13.72 33.90 15.47
CA ILE A 752 -13.82 35.12 14.66
C ILE A 752 -14.73 36.14 15.33
N PHE A 753 -15.92 35.72 15.78
CA PHE A 753 -16.85 36.57 16.51
C PHE A 753 -16.23 37.08 17.82
N ARG A 754 -15.56 36.22 18.59
CA ARG A 754 -14.86 36.62 19.81
C ARG A 754 -13.72 37.61 19.55
N ASN A 755 -12.94 37.43 18.50
CA ASN A 755 -11.84 38.34 18.15
C ASN A 755 -12.35 39.68 17.63
N SER A 756 -13.39 39.69 16.79
CA SER A 756 -14.01 40.92 16.28
C SER A 756 -14.63 41.74 17.42
N LEU A 757 -15.32 41.09 18.36
CA LEU A 757 -15.84 41.75 19.56
C LEU A 757 -14.73 42.28 20.49
N LYS A 758 -13.62 41.54 20.66
CA LYS A 758 -12.44 42.02 21.41
C LYS A 758 -11.80 43.24 20.74
N ASN A 759 -11.71 43.25 19.42
CA ASN A 759 -11.18 44.39 18.68
C ASN A 759 -12.07 45.63 18.88
N ILE A 760 -13.40 45.47 18.82
CA ILE A 760 -14.36 46.56 19.11
C ILE A 760 -14.27 47.03 20.58
N ALA A 761 -13.98 46.11 21.51
CA ALA A 761 -13.81 46.42 22.92
C ALA A 761 -12.52 47.22 23.20
N ALA A 762 -11.42 46.84 22.55
CA ALA A 762 -10.08 47.38 22.77
C ALA A 762 -9.69 48.52 21.80
N ALA A 763 -10.53 48.81 20.79
CA ALA A 763 -10.25 49.82 19.78
C ALA A 763 -10.04 51.22 20.38
N GLY A 764 -8.95 51.85 19.99
CA GLY A 764 -8.60 53.24 20.32
C GLY A 764 -8.99 54.24 19.25
N SER A 765 -9.46 53.80 18.07
CA SER A 765 -9.84 54.66 16.94
C SER A 765 -11.11 54.19 16.21
N HIS A 766 -11.78 55.10 15.49
CA HIS A 766 -12.96 54.78 14.66
C HIS A 766 -12.64 53.78 13.54
N ALA A 767 -11.43 53.84 12.97
CA ALA A 767 -10.99 52.91 11.93
C ALA A 767 -10.91 51.46 12.45
N GLU A 768 -10.39 51.26 13.66
CA GLU A 768 -10.31 49.93 14.30
C GLU A 768 -11.68 49.35 14.62
N VAL A 769 -12.64 50.19 15.03
CA VAL A 769 -14.03 49.77 15.27
C VAL A 769 -14.71 49.40 13.94
N SER A 770 -14.55 50.19 12.88
CA SER A 770 -15.12 49.90 11.55
C SER A 770 -14.55 48.59 10.97
N ILE A 771 -13.26 48.31 11.18
CA ILE A 771 -12.64 47.01 10.83
C ILE A 771 -13.29 45.86 11.61
N GLY A 772 -13.53 46.04 12.91
CA GLY A 772 -14.21 45.06 13.76
C GLY A 772 -15.65 44.80 13.34
N LEU A 773 -16.39 45.83 12.94
CA LEU A 773 -17.78 45.75 12.45
C LEU A 773 -17.85 45.05 11.09
N SER A 774 -17.01 45.46 10.14
CA SER A 774 -16.90 44.82 8.81
C SER A 774 -16.55 43.33 8.93
N GLY A 775 -15.73 42.98 9.92
CA GLY A 775 -15.40 41.60 10.26
C GLY A 775 -16.59 40.80 10.77
N LEU A 776 -17.50 41.41 11.54
CA LEU A 776 -18.76 40.76 11.95
C LEU A 776 -19.71 40.59 10.77
N GLU A 777 -19.96 41.66 10.00
CA GLU A 777 -20.87 41.65 8.84
C GLU A 777 -20.47 40.58 7.80
N SER A 778 -19.18 40.49 7.49
CA SER A 778 -18.68 39.51 6.51
C SER A 778 -18.98 38.05 6.92
N ASN A 779 -19.01 37.75 8.22
CA ASN A 779 -19.27 36.39 8.71
C ASN A 779 -20.76 36.08 8.88
N LEU A 780 -21.63 37.10 8.93
CA LEU A 780 -23.08 36.93 8.92
C LEU A 780 -23.62 36.36 7.61
N ILE A 781 -22.84 36.47 6.51
CA ILE A 781 -23.17 35.90 5.19
C ILE A 781 -23.03 34.36 5.18
N LEU A 782 -22.22 33.79 6.07
CA LEU A 782 -22.03 32.35 6.18
C LEU A 782 -23.12 31.74 7.08
N PRO A 783 -23.62 30.53 6.77
CA PRO A 783 -24.60 29.84 7.61
C PRO A 783 -23.95 29.49 8.95
N MET A 784 -24.49 30.06 10.04
CA MET A 784 -23.92 29.92 11.38
C MET A 784 -24.60 28.78 12.14
N GLU A 785 -23.83 27.79 12.60
CA GLU A 785 -24.32 26.77 13.52
C GLU A 785 -24.40 27.32 14.96
N GLY A 786 -25.62 27.57 15.45
CA GLY A 786 -25.89 27.72 16.88
C GLY A 786 -25.63 29.10 17.51
N GLN A 787 -26.23 29.26 18.70
CA GLN A 787 -26.41 30.50 19.48
C GLN A 787 -25.10 31.23 19.81
N ILE A 788 -24.71 32.23 19.01
CA ILE A 788 -23.60 33.12 19.36
C ILE A 788 -23.98 33.93 20.60
N MET A 789 -23.30 33.66 21.72
CA MET A 789 -23.05 34.53 22.89
C MET A 789 -23.93 35.80 22.97
N HIS A 790 -25.24 35.60 23.12
CA HIS A 790 -26.27 36.63 22.90
C HIS A 790 -26.09 37.90 23.74
N ASN A 791 -25.42 37.80 24.90
CA ASN A 791 -25.22 38.93 25.82
C ASN A 791 -23.95 39.75 25.55
N SER A 792 -23.00 39.22 24.75
CA SER A 792 -21.70 39.87 24.51
C SER A 792 -21.79 40.99 23.46
N ILE A 793 -22.56 40.78 22.39
CA ILE A 793 -22.70 41.74 21.28
C ILE A 793 -23.33 43.04 21.80
N VAL A 794 -24.47 42.92 22.49
CA VAL A 794 -25.17 44.05 23.12
C VAL A 794 -24.23 44.81 24.07
N LYS A 795 -23.45 44.12 24.91
CA LYS A 795 -22.51 44.75 25.85
C LYS A 795 -21.48 45.66 25.16
N HIS A 796 -20.94 45.24 24.02
CA HIS A 796 -19.88 45.98 23.33
C HIS A 796 -20.40 47.04 22.36
N LEU A 797 -21.59 46.84 21.78
CA LEU A 797 -22.23 47.79 20.86
C LEU A 797 -23.05 48.87 21.57
N LYS A 798 -23.55 48.60 22.80
CA LYS A 798 -24.37 49.54 23.58
C LYS A 798 -23.72 50.91 23.78
N LYS A 799 -22.39 51.00 23.88
CA LYS A 799 -21.68 52.29 24.04
C LYS A 799 -21.86 53.24 22.85
N PHE A 800 -22.02 52.70 21.64
CA PHE A 800 -22.16 53.48 20.41
C PHE A 800 -23.60 53.92 20.16
N VAL A 801 -24.58 53.14 20.63
CA VAL A 801 -26.01 53.45 20.50
C VAL A 801 -26.51 54.39 21.61
N LEU A 802 -25.81 54.47 22.75
CA LEU A 802 -26.19 55.36 23.86
C LEU A 802 -25.56 56.76 23.82
N THR A 803 -24.55 56.98 22.97
CA THR A 803 -23.80 58.25 22.92
C THR A 803 -24.16 59.00 21.64
N PRO A 804 -24.68 60.25 21.70
CA PRO A 804 -25.03 61.01 20.50
C PRO A 804 -23.79 61.32 19.65
N PRO A 805 -23.88 61.24 18.30
CA PRO A 805 -22.75 61.53 17.43
C PRO A 805 -22.42 63.04 17.46
N ASN A 806 -21.16 63.39 17.71
CA ASN A 806 -20.70 64.79 17.79
C ASN A 806 -19.82 65.20 16.60
N THR A 807 -19.28 64.23 15.87
CA THR A 807 -18.43 64.44 14.68
C THR A 807 -18.98 63.68 13.47
N ALA A 808 -18.63 64.10 12.26
CA ALA A 808 -19.00 63.38 11.04
C ALA A 808 -18.45 61.93 11.00
N ALA A 809 -17.35 61.66 11.72
CA ALA A 809 -16.81 60.31 11.88
C ALA A 809 -17.68 59.44 12.81
N ASP A 810 -18.25 60.04 13.87
CA ASP A 810 -19.22 59.36 14.75
C ASP A 810 -20.51 59.01 14.01
N GLU A 811 -21.00 59.92 13.14
CA GLU A 811 -22.18 59.65 12.31
C GLU A 811 -21.95 58.47 11.37
N ARG A 812 -20.79 58.42 10.69
CA ARG A 812 -20.42 57.30 9.79
C ARG A 812 -20.37 55.98 10.56
N LEU A 813 -19.76 55.98 11.73
CA LEU A 813 -19.65 54.80 12.58
C LEU A 813 -21.02 54.33 13.09
N LEU A 814 -21.91 55.26 13.42
CA LEU A 814 -23.27 54.94 13.85
C LEU A 814 -24.09 54.31 12.71
N ILE A 815 -23.89 54.76 11.46
CA ILE A 815 -24.48 54.14 10.26
C ILE A 815 -24.04 52.67 10.15
N ASP A 816 -22.74 52.39 10.28
CA ASP A 816 -22.20 51.03 10.20
C ASP A 816 -22.76 50.14 11.33
N VAL A 817 -22.85 50.67 12.56
CA VAL A 817 -23.44 49.95 13.71
C VAL A 817 -24.94 49.66 13.50
N ILE A 818 -25.69 50.62 12.94
CA ILE A 818 -27.12 50.45 12.63
C ILE A 818 -27.30 49.41 11.52
N GLY A 819 -26.44 49.41 10.50
CA GLY A 819 -26.42 48.40 9.43
C GLY A 819 -26.29 46.99 10.00
N LEU A 820 -25.23 46.76 10.78
CA LEU A 820 -24.98 45.47 11.43
C LEU A 820 -26.13 45.03 12.36
N LEU A 821 -26.72 45.96 13.12
CA LEU A 821 -27.88 45.63 13.98
C LEU A 821 -29.10 45.23 13.15
N GLY A 822 -29.29 45.85 11.97
CA GLY A 822 -30.34 45.48 11.04
C GLY A 822 -30.15 44.07 10.49
N ASP A 823 -28.93 43.75 10.06
CA ASP A 823 -28.59 42.41 9.57
C ASP A 823 -28.79 41.35 10.66
N LEU A 824 -28.39 41.62 11.90
CA LEU A 824 -28.61 40.72 13.04
C LEU A 824 -30.11 40.47 13.33
N ILE A 825 -30.96 41.49 13.16
CA ILE A 825 -32.41 41.35 13.33
C ILE A 825 -33.00 40.48 12.22
N GLN A 826 -32.61 40.70 10.96
CA GLN A 826 -33.06 39.89 9.82
C GLN A 826 -32.63 38.42 9.92
N ILE A 827 -31.49 38.15 10.55
CA ILE A 827 -30.99 36.79 10.79
C ILE A 827 -31.70 36.12 11.98
N GLY A 828 -32.54 36.85 12.74
CA GLY A 828 -33.38 36.31 13.80
C GLY A 828 -32.79 36.39 15.21
N TYR A 829 -31.89 37.34 15.51
CA TYR A 829 -31.35 37.52 16.87
C TYR A 829 -32.35 38.22 17.81
N GLU A 830 -33.25 37.45 18.45
CA GLU A 830 -34.32 37.95 19.33
C GLU A 830 -33.82 38.88 20.46
N ASN A 831 -32.68 38.58 21.09
CA ASN A 831 -32.16 39.42 22.18
C ASN A 831 -31.74 40.83 21.73
N VAL A 832 -31.25 40.96 20.49
CA VAL A 832 -30.92 42.26 19.90
C VAL A 832 -32.21 43.00 19.56
N LEU A 833 -33.20 42.30 18.99
CA LEU A 833 -34.52 42.85 18.72
C LEU A 833 -35.19 43.37 20.00
N VAL A 834 -35.28 42.56 21.06
CA VAL A 834 -35.85 42.96 22.36
C VAL A 834 -35.10 44.15 22.97
N TRP A 835 -33.77 44.17 22.88
CA TRP A 835 -32.97 45.28 23.37
C TRP A 835 -33.26 46.59 22.61
N ILE A 836 -33.32 46.54 21.28
CA ILE A 836 -33.59 47.71 20.42
C ILE A 836 -35.03 48.18 20.57
N VAL A 837 -36.01 47.27 20.64
CA VAL A 837 -37.42 47.60 20.90
C VAL A 837 -37.56 48.30 22.24
N THR A 838 -36.91 47.80 23.30
CA THR A 838 -36.91 48.44 24.62
C THR A 838 -36.31 49.86 24.56
N LEU A 839 -35.20 50.03 23.83
CA LEU A 839 -34.57 51.33 23.58
C LEU A 839 -35.49 52.28 22.80
N LEU A 840 -36.23 51.82 21.80
CA LEU A 840 -37.15 52.65 21.02
C LEU A 840 -38.31 53.22 21.86
N PHE A 841 -38.78 52.46 22.86
CA PHE A 841 -39.82 52.91 23.79
C PHE A 841 -39.33 53.90 24.85
N GLU A 842 -38.01 54.06 25.04
CA GLU A 842 -37.45 55.10 25.89
C GLU A 842 -37.47 56.47 25.18
N GLN A 843 -38.05 57.50 25.82
CA GLN A 843 -38.14 58.84 25.24
C GLN A 843 -36.77 59.51 25.00
N THR A 844 -35.73 59.03 25.68
CA THR A 844 -34.35 59.51 25.60
C THR A 844 -33.50 58.75 24.59
N SER A 845 -34.09 57.87 23.77
CA SER A 845 -33.33 57.05 22.84
C SER A 845 -32.69 57.85 21.72
N ILE A 846 -31.49 57.44 21.30
CA ILE A 846 -30.76 58.06 20.21
C ILE A 846 -31.59 58.06 18.91
N PHE A 847 -32.34 56.98 18.68
CA PHE A 847 -33.18 56.81 17.49
C PHE A 847 -34.30 57.85 17.43
N ASN A 848 -34.94 58.14 18.57
CA ASN A 848 -35.97 59.19 18.70
C ASN A 848 -35.39 60.60 18.65
N GLN A 849 -34.16 60.80 19.14
CA GLN A 849 -33.45 62.08 19.08
C GLN A 849 -32.97 62.40 17.66
N LEU A 850 -32.47 61.40 16.93
CA LEU A 850 -32.04 61.53 15.53
C LEU A 850 -33.22 61.83 14.59
N LEU A 851 -34.43 61.35 14.89
CA LEU A 851 -35.65 61.71 14.17
C LEU A 851 -36.09 63.17 14.37
N LYS A 852 -35.65 63.80 15.48
CA LYS A 852 -36.02 65.18 15.86
C LYS A 852 -34.90 66.20 15.63
N SER A 853 -33.71 65.75 15.26
CA SER A 853 -32.52 66.59 15.13
C SER A 853 -32.43 67.24 13.75
N GLU A 854 -32.26 68.56 13.71
CA GLU A 854 -32.03 69.34 12.47
C GLU A 854 -30.55 69.33 12.03
N THR A 855 -29.64 68.79 12.85
CA THR A 855 -28.18 68.84 12.62
C THR A 855 -27.58 67.53 12.11
N CYS A 856 -28.39 66.50 11.90
CA CYS A 856 -27.98 65.16 11.45
C CYS A 856 -27.75 65.12 9.93
N SER A 857 -26.75 64.36 9.45
CA SER A 857 -26.60 64.11 8.02
C SER A 857 -27.80 63.35 7.42
N GLY A 858 -28.17 63.68 6.18
CA GLY A 858 -29.30 63.04 5.50
C GLY A 858 -29.15 61.52 5.32
N GLU A 859 -27.91 61.03 5.22
CA GLU A 859 -27.60 59.59 5.12
C GLU A 859 -27.93 58.85 6.43
N LEU A 860 -27.53 59.40 7.58
CA LEU A 860 -27.83 58.84 8.91
C LEU A 860 -29.33 58.90 9.21
N PHE A 861 -30.02 60.00 8.85
CA PHE A 861 -31.46 60.12 9.01
C PHE A 861 -32.23 59.04 8.24
N MET A 862 -31.91 58.85 6.94
CA MET A 862 -32.57 57.85 6.11
C MET A 862 -32.29 56.42 6.60
N LYS A 863 -31.04 56.10 6.94
CA LYS A 863 -30.69 54.79 7.52
C LYS A 863 -31.39 54.51 8.84
N ASN A 864 -31.57 55.52 9.70
CA ASN A 864 -32.32 55.39 10.94
C ASN A 864 -33.82 55.11 10.68
N VAL A 865 -34.43 55.79 9.70
CA VAL A 865 -35.82 55.53 9.30
C VAL A 865 -36.01 54.11 8.77
N ASP A 866 -35.12 53.67 7.87
CA ASP A 866 -35.15 52.31 7.31
C ASP A 866 -34.96 51.24 8.39
N PHE A 867 -34.05 51.49 9.32
CA PHE A 867 -33.80 50.59 10.46
C PHE A 867 -35.00 50.50 11.41
N ILE A 868 -35.63 51.62 11.77
CA ILE A 868 -36.84 51.61 12.61
C ILE A 868 -37.97 50.85 11.90
N LYS A 869 -38.12 51.03 10.59
CA LYS A 869 -39.11 50.29 9.79
C LYS A 869 -38.83 48.79 9.83
N LEU A 870 -37.57 48.37 9.68
CA LEU A 870 -37.16 46.97 9.80
C LEU A 870 -37.50 46.40 11.18
N VAL A 871 -37.12 47.11 12.25
CA VAL A 871 -37.40 46.69 13.64
C VAL A 871 -38.90 46.52 13.88
N LEU A 872 -39.74 47.40 13.35
CA LEU A 872 -41.20 47.32 13.47
C LEU A 872 -41.85 46.24 12.59
N MET A 873 -41.17 45.76 11.54
CA MET A 873 -41.65 44.65 10.71
C MET A 873 -41.33 43.29 11.34
N GLU A 874 -40.22 43.20 12.05
CA GLU A 874 -39.72 41.97 12.68
C GLU A 874 -40.12 41.81 14.17
N ALA A 875 -40.52 42.90 14.85
CA ALA A 875 -41.09 42.91 16.21
C ALA A 875 -42.60 42.68 16.21
#